data_AF-A0A931E927-F1
#
_entry.id   AF-A0A931E927-F1
#
_cell.length_a   1.000
_cell.length_b   1.000
_cell.length_c   1.000
_cell.angle_alpha   90.00
_cell.angle_beta   90.00
_cell.angle_gamma   90.00
#
_symmetry.space_group_name_H-M   'P 1'
#
loop_
_entity.id
_entity.type
_entity.pdbx_description
1 polymer ?
#
loop_
_entity_poly.entity_id
_entity_poly.type
_entity_poly.pdbx_seq_one_letter_code
_entity_poly.pdbx_strand_id
1 'polypeptide(L)'
;MKKYLVGFFYSLPVQMVLLHFRRYHVLLIFWYILFATVSGHFLEAYGANSLYLAPEYLTKVSALSAAILGFGIGVFFMSWNITTFILHARQIRFLATTEQPFLKFCVNNAAIPVVFLLVYFFNLVSYNAEQELLNTWEILALIGGFLGGLILALVISFAYFFGADISIYKRFGSHIIAENQKYEQAAKKNNITSVGGKTDIRVDWFLSAKFGLRKPRDVQHYTQEFLDMIFKRHHFAAVLAILISFIFLLTIGFFSDNKVFQVPAGASITVFFAILIAVAGAISLFLGTWSLPVLLVIYLCLNWMYQSNIIDPRNKAYGLNYTNLDERPSYSRDTIMQLVREENLEQDKKVFLGMLDNWKKKQGTEKPVLFVINTSGGGTRSATFTLNVLQYLDSITNGRLMPHTFLINGASGGMLGATYFRELYWEKQKGHITSLQDNAYSKNIARDLLNPLFSSFISRDLVGPVRKFEINGYYYTRDRGYAFEQKLNDNTKGILDKKLADYKEAEENGEIPVAFFNSMITRDARELVISTHPARFLMQPFADSVIDTHLIDPDAVDYTSFFARQDPLNLRVLSALRMNATFPYVLPNVILPTDPVTDVMDAGLRDNFGQQTSLRFINYFKDWLKENTGKVVLIQIRDRQLGDWERPYEPNSILSFVTKPLLLLQNNWYRLQDFYQGDQLNYLSQSFGDGFERISFQYDPINTNASAALSFHLTATEKIDIEASLTSKTNQASFKQVAALLKQ
;
A
#
# COMPACT_ATOMS: atom_id res chain seq x y z
N MET A 1 -40.45 26.24 22.60
CA MET A 1 -39.55 25.13 22.21
C MET A 1 -40.12 24.22 21.11
N LYS A 2 -41.33 23.65 21.24
CA LYS A 2 -41.90 22.69 20.25
C LYS A 2 -41.93 23.21 18.80
N LYS A 3 -42.30 24.48 18.56
CA LYS A 3 -42.30 25.08 17.21
C LYS A 3 -40.89 25.25 16.60
N TYR A 4 -39.88 25.55 17.41
CA TYR A 4 -38.50 25.68 16.95
C TYR A 4 -37.87 24.33 16.62
N LEU A 5 -38.16 23.29 17.42
CA LEU A 5 -37.72 21.92 17.14
C LEU A 5 -38.35 21.37 15.85
N VAL A 6 -39.64 21.63 15.64
CA VAL A 6 -40.33 21.27 14.39
C VAL A 6 -39.71 22.02 13.20
N GLY A 7 -39.49 23.33 13.34
CA GLY A 7 -38.86 24.13 12.28
C GLY A 7 -37.42 23.72 11.96
N PHE A 8 -36.64 23.31 12.97
CA PHE A 8 -35.29 22.77 12.79
C PHE A 8 -35.34 21.41 12.09
N PHE A 9 -36.22 20.50 12.53
CA PHE A 9 -36.36 19.18 11.92
C PHE A 9 -36.77 19.28 10.44
N TYR A 10 -37.73 20.15 10.11
CA TYR A 10 -38.15 20.41 8.72
C TYR A 10 -37.31 21.48 8.00
N SER A 11 -36.12 21.80 8.51
CA SER A 11 -35.18 22.63 7.76
C SER A 11 -34.52 21.83 6.64
N LEU A 12 -34.23 22.48 5.51
CA LEU A 12 -33.60 21.82 4.36
C LEU A 12 -32.31 21.09 4.74
N PRO A 13 -31.39 21.62 5.58
CA PRO A 13 -30.18 20.89 5.94
C PRO A 13 -30.45 19.55 6.64
N VAL A 14 -31.39 19.52 7.59
CA VAL A 14 -31.75 18.29 8.29
C VAL A 14 -32.46 17.32 7.35
N GLN A 15 -33.39 17.81 6.53
CA GLN A 15 -34.10 16.98 5.56
C GLN A 15 -33.15 16.40 4.49
N MET A 16 -32.10 17.12 4.09
CA MET A 16 -31.08 16.64 3.16
C MET A 16 -30.30 15.46 3.75
N VAL A 17 -29.86 15.56 5.01
CA VAL A 17 -29.19 14.44 5.68
C VAL A 17 -30.11 13.22 5.72
N LEU A 18 -31.36 13.39 6.15
CA LEU A 18 -32.34 12.29 6.17
C LEU A 18 -32.62 11.71 4.77
N LEU A 19 -32.55 12.53 3.73
CA LEU A 19 -32.78 12.09 2.36
C LEU A 19 -31.67 11.15 1.86
N HIS A 20 -30.40 11.43 2.20
CA HIS A 20 -29.27 10.55 1.87
C HIS A 20 -29.37 9.18 2.56
N PHE A 21 -29.91 9.13 3.77
CA PHE A 21 -30.18 7.87 4.48
C PHE A 21 -31.47 7.17 4.05
N ARG A 22 -32.25 7.75 3.13
CA ARG A 22 -33.45 7.15 2.56
C ARG A 22 -33.27 6.71 1.10
N ARG A 23 -32.33 7.32 0.37
CA ARG A 23 -32.13 7.12 -1.07
C ARG A 23 -30.65 7.18 -1.44
N TYR A 24 -30.26 6.36 -2.40
CA TYR A 24 -28.90 6.30 -2.95
C TYR A 24 -27.81 6.03 -1.89
N HIS A 25 -28.10 5.14 -0.93
CA HIS A 25 -27.21 4.79 0.20
C HIS A 25 -25.78 4.39 -0.23
N VAL A 26 -25.63 3.85 -1.44
CA VAL A 26 -24.32 3.51 -2.02
C VAL A 26 -23.33 4.68 -2.01
N LEU A 27 -23.83 5.92 -2.16
CA LEU A 27 -22.97 7.11 -2.15
C LEU A 27 -22.40 7.42 -0.74
N LEU A 28 -23.05 6.96 0.33
CA LEU A 28 -22.57 7.13 1.71
C LEU A 28 -21.39 6.23 2.05
N ILE A 29 -21.15 5.16 1.28
CA ILE A 29 -20.00 4.26 1.48
C ILE A 29 -18.69 5.03 1.35
N PHE A 30 -18.58 5.95 0.37
CA PHE A 30 -17.39 6.77 0.18
C PHE A 30 -17.11 7.68 1.38
N TRP A 31 -18.17 8.29 1.95
CA TRP A 31 -18.03 9.07 3.18
C TRP A 31 -17.62 8.21 4.36
N TYR A 32 -18.26 7.05 4.54
CA TYR A 32 -17.91 6.11 5.60
C TYR A 32 -16.43 5.72 5.54
N ILE A 33 -15.92 5.37 4.35
CA ILE A 33 -14.50 5.03 4.16
C ILE A 33 -13.62 6.23 4.53
N LEU A 34 -13.91 7.44 4.05
CA LEU A 34 -13.13 8.64 4.39
C LEU A 34 -13.11 8.93 5.90
N PHE A 35 -14.26 8.88 6.58
CA PHE A 35 -14.33 9.04 8.03
C PHE A 35 -13.55 7.95 8.76
N ALA A 36 -13.71 6.69 8.35
CA ALA A 36 -13.02 5.57 8.98
C ALA A 36 -11.50 5.65 8.76
N THR A 37 -11.02 6.06 7.58
CA THR A 37 -9.59 6.23 7.29
C THR A 37 -8.99 7.34 8.13
N VAL A 38 -9.60 8.54 8.14
CA VAL A 38 -9.07 9.71 8.84
C VAL A 38 -9.12 9.54 10.37
N SER A 39 -10.05 8.75 10.89
CA SER A 39 -10.15 8.42 12.32
C SER A 39 -9.38 7.16 12.75
N GLY A 40 -8.60 6.53 11.86
CA GLY A 40 -7.79 5.35 12.21
C GLY A 40 -8.58 4.03 12.35
N HIS A 41 -9.82 3.96 11.85
CA HIS A 41 -10.64 2.73 11.90
C HIS A 41 -10.64 1.92 10.61
N PHE A 42 -9.91 2.36 9.58
CA PHE A 42 -9.79 1.65 8.30
C PHE A 42 -8.33 1.55 7.85
N LEU A 43 -7.83 0.30 7.75
CA LEU A 43 -6.47 -0.03 7.30
C LEU A 43 -5.35 0.74 8.01
N GLU A 44 -5.55 1.09 9.29
CA GLU A 44 -4.56 1.83 10.11
C GLU A 44 -3.23 1.06 10.23
N ALA A 45 -3.29 -0.26 10.41
CA ALA A 45 -2.10 -1.11 10.46
C ALA A 45 -1.24 -1.05 9.20
N TYR A 46 -1.76 -0.54 8.08
CA TYR A 46 -1.03 -0.34 6.82
C TYR A 46 -0.72 1.14 6.52
N GLY A 47 -0.97 2.06 7.46
CA GLY A 47 -0.70 3.49 7.31
C GLY A 47 -1.73 4.27 6.47
N ALA A 48 -2.97 3.78 6.32
CA ALA A 48 -3.96 4.47 5.48
C ALA A 48 -4.35 5.88 5.98
N ASN A 49 -4.37 6.09 7.29
CA ASN A 49 -4.61 7.40 7.91
C ASN A 49 -3.50 8.41 7.60
N SER A 50 -2.23 7.99 7.58
CA SER A 50 -1.09 8.87 7.30
C SER A 50 -1.16 9.49 5.91
N LEU A 51 -1.69 8.76 4.90
CA LEU A 51 -1.90 9.26 3.53
C LEU A 51 -2.79 10.52 3.47
N TYR A 52 -3.66 10.71 4.47
CA TYR A 52 -4.54 11.86 4.60
C TYR A 52 -4.04 12.87 5.64
N LEU A 53 -3.55 12.41 6.79
CA LEU A 53 -3.17 13.29 7.90
C LEU A 53 -1.79 13.92 7.74
N ALA A 54 -0.89 13.25 7.00
CA ALA A 54 0.47 13.71 6.69
C ALA A 54 0.77 13.48 5.19
N PRO A 55 0.04 14.15 4.28
CA PRO A 55 0.19 13.92 2.84
C PRO A 55 1.60 14.27 2.38
N GLU A 56 2.26 13.35 1.66
CA GLU A 56 3.61 13.56 1.15
C GLU A 56 3.57 13.99 -0.33
N TYR A 57 4.34 15.04 -0.65
CA TYR A 57 4.63 15.45 -2.03
C TYR A 57 6.12 15.79 -2.15
N LEU A 58 6.80 15.26 -3.17
CA LEU A 58 8.24 15.44 -3.37
C LEU A 58 9.06 15.11 -2.10
N THR A 59 8.76 13.99 -1.44
CA THR A 59 9.44 13.52 -0.21
C THR A 59 9.27 14.40 1.03
N LYS A 60 8.28 15.31 1.03
CA LYS A 60 8.02 16.22 2.15
C LYS A 60 6.53 16.32 2.48
N VAL A 61 6.24 16.34 3.77
CA VAL A 61 4.95 16.81 4.31
C VAL A 61 5.05 18.33 4.44
N SER A 62 4.19 19.07 3.73
CA SER A 62 4.29 20.53 3.62
C SER A 62 2.94 21.18 3.35
N ALA A 63 2.85 22.49 3.50
CA ALA A 63 1.65 23.24 3.14
C ALA A 63 1.22 22.99 1.68
N LEU A 64 2.17 22.77 0.76
CA LEU A 64 1.88 22.44 -0.63
C LEU A 64 1.26 21.05 -0.79
N SER A 65 1.80 20.03 -0.11
CA SER A 65 1.23 18.67 -0.17
C SER A 65 -0.18 18.64 0.43
N ALA A 66 -0.37 19.35 1.55
CA ALA A 66 -1.68 19.56 2.17
C ALA A 66 -2.64 20.33 1.25
N ALA A 67 -2.16 21.34 0.50
CA ALA A 67 -2.97 22.06 -0.47
C ALA A 67 -3.45 21.18 -1.62
N ILE A 68 -2.62 20.28 -2.14
CA ILE A 68 -3.03 19.33 -3.19
C ILE A 68 -4.11 18.38 -2.64
N LEU A 69 -3.95 17.88 -1.40
CA LEU A 69 -4.98 17.08 -0.75
C LEU A 69 -6.28 17.87 -0.55
N GLY A 70 -6.20 19.08 -0.02
CA GLY A 70 -7.35 19.97 0.18
C GLY A 70 -8.09 20.26 -1.13
N PHE A 71 -7.34 20.46 -2.22
CA PHE A 71 -7.90 20.60 -3.56
C PHE A 71 -8.66 19.33 -3.99
N GLY A 72 -8.07 18.15 -3.79
CA GLY A 72 -8.73 16.86 -4.06
C GLY A 72 -10.02 16.67 -3.26
N ILE A 73 -10.01 17.01 -1.96
CA ILE A 73 -11.21 17.00 -1.10
C ILE A 73 -12.26 18.00 -1.60
N GLY A 74 -11.84 19.17 -2.09
CA GLY A 74 -12.73 20.13 -2.73
C GLY A 74 -13.41 19.58 -3.99
N VAL A 75 -12.65 18.89 -4.86
CA VAL A 75 -13.20 18.20 -6.03
C VAL A 75 -14.22 17.14 -5.61
N PHE A 76 -13.94 16.36 -4.57
CA PHE A 76 -14.88 15.38 -4.02
C PHE A 76 -16.14 16.03 -3.46
N PHE A 77 -16.02 17.11 -2.69
CA PHE A 77 -17.16 17.87 -2.16
C PHE A 77 -18.06 18.40 -3.27
N MET A 78 -17.45 18.92 -4.34
CA MET A 78 -18.21 19.41 -5.49
C MET A 78 -18.87 18.26 -6.24
N SER A 79 -18.18 17.15 -6.49
CA SER A 79 -18.78 15.97 -7.12
C SER A 79 -19.96 15.41 -6.33
N TRP A 80 -19.83 15.32 -5.00
CA TRP A 80 -20.92 14.96 -4.09
C TRP A 80 -22.12 15.90 -4.25
N ASN A 81 -21.90 17.22 -4.19
CA ASN A 81 -22.97 18.20 -4.29
C ASN A 81 -23.63 18.20 -5.66
N ILE A 82 -22.86 18.11 -6.74
CA ILE A 82 -23.36 18.05 -8.12
C ILE A 82 -24.21 16.79 -8.29
N THR A 83 -23.67 15.64 -7.95
CA THR A 83 -24.35 14.35 -8.12
C THR A 83 -25.64 14.29 -7.31
N THR A 84 -25.60 14.72 -6.05
CA THR A 84 -26.79 14.68 -5.18
C THR A 84 -27.81 15.76 -5.55
N PHE A 85 -27.39 16.93 -6.05
CA PHE A 85 -28.30 17.95 -6.59
C PHE A 85 -29.12 17.39 -7.75
N ILE A 86 -28.44 16.66 -8.64
CA ILE A 86 -29.04 16.01 -9.81
C ILE A 86 -30.01 14.90 -9.39
N LEU A 87 -29.58 14.01 -8.50
CA LEU A 87 -30.37 12.86 -8.07
C LEU A 87 -31.58 13.24 -7.20
N HIS A 88 -31.49 14.36 -6.47
CA HIS A 88 -32.54 14.87 -5.60
C HIS A 88 -33.34 16.05 -6.17
N ALA A 89 -33.07 16.45 -7.41
CA ALA A 89 -33.75 17.56 -8.10
C ALA A 89 -35.27 17.45 -8.04
N ARG A 90 -35.81 16.23 -8.18
CA ARG A 90 -37.25 15.95 -8.18
C ARG A 90 -37.92 16.13 -6.82
N GLN A 91 -37.18 16.02 -5.73
CA GLN A 91 -37.66 16.12 -4.36
C GLN A 91 -37.57 17.56 -3.82
N ILE A 92 -36.72 18.41 -4.41
CA ILE A 92 -36.40 19.76 -3.93
C ILE A 92 -36.67 20.80 -5.01
N ARG A 93 -37.87 20.72 -5.61
CA ARG A 93 -38.26 21.53 -6.77
C ARG A 93 -38.25 23.02 -6.48
N PHE A 94 -38.51 23.43 -5.24
CA PHE A 94 -38.57 24.84 -4.87
C PHE A 94 -37.25 25.58 -5.12
N LEU A 95 -36.10 24.90 -5.02
CA LEU A 95 -34.79 25.52 -5.25
C LEU A 95 -34.63 26.06 -6.66
N ALA A 96 -35.20 25.39 -7.68
CA ALA A 96 -35.10 25.77 -9.10
C ALA A 96 -35.69 27.17 -9.39
N THR A 97 -36.56 27.66 -8.53
CA THR A 97 -37.21 28.99 -8.64
C THR A 97 -36.49 30.10 -7.90
N THR A 98 -35.33 29.78 -7.33
CA THR A 98 -34.52 30.72 -6.55
C THR A 98 -33.25 31.08 -7.31
N GLU A 99 -32.76 32.31 -7.14
CA GLU A 99 -31.47 32.72 -7.73
C GLU A 99 -30.33 31.82 -7.21
N GLN A 100 -29.41 31.37 -8.07
CA GLN A 100 -28.29 30.49 -7.69
C GLN A 100 -28.76 29.21 -6.94
N PRO A 101 -29.59 28.37 -7.58
CA PRO A 101 -30.19 27.19 -6.96
C PRO A 101 -29.13 26.21 -6.44
N PHE A 102 -28.05 26.03 -7.22
CA PHE A 102 -26.98 25.11 -6.89
C PHE A 102 -26.18 25.55 -5.66
N LEU A 103 -25.83 26.84 -5.56
CA LEU A 103 -25.13 27.37 -4.39
C LEU A 103 -25.94 27.17 -3.10
N LYS A 104 -27.25 27.45 -3.15
CA LYS A 104 -28.15 27.22 -2.02
C LYS A 104 -28.26 25.74 -1.68
N PHE A 105 -28.28 24.86 -2.67
CA PHE A 105 -28.21 23.43 -2.44
C PHE A 105 -26.92 23.06 -1.69
N CYS A 106 -25.75 23.49 -2.15
CA CYS A 106 -24.47 23.22 -1.50
C CYS A 106 -24.44 23.67 -0.04
N VAL A 107 -24.91 24.89 0.25
CA VAL A 107 -24.97 25.42 1.63
C VAL A 107 -25.85 24.56 2.53
N ASN A 108 -27.01 24.11 2.05
CA ASN A 108 -27.91 23.28 2.85
C ASN A 108 -27.46 21.81 2.89
N ASN A 109 -26.70 21.33 1.90
CA ASN A 109 -26.13 19.99 1.85
C ASN A 109 -24.72 19.91 2.48
N ALA A 110 -24.29 20.94 3.22
CA ALA A 110 -22.96 21.05 3.80
C ALA A 110 -22.76 20.23 5.08
N ALA A 111 -23.82 19.68 5.69
CA ALA A 111 -23.74 19.02 7.00
C ALA A 111 -22.70 17.88 7.05
N ILE A 112 -22.75 16.93 6.12
CA ILE A 112 -21.78 15.81 6.05
C ILE A 112 -20.36 16.33 5.75
N PRO A 113 -20.12 17.17 4.71
CA PRO A 113 -18.81 17.77 4.45
C PRO A 113 -18.20 18.55 5.62
N VAL A 114 -19.00 19.35 6.32
CA VAL A 114 -18.53 20.17 7.46
C VAL A 114 -18.16 19.29 8.64
N VAL A 115 -18.99 18.29 8.97
CA VAL A 115 -18.67 17.32 10.03
C VAL A 115 -17.39 16.56 9.68
N PHE A 116 -17.20 16.19 8.41
CA PHE A 116 -15.96 15.57 7.95
C PHE A 116 -14.74 16.47 8.17
N LEU A 117 -14.81 17.76 7.80
CA LEU A 117 -13.72 18.69 8.04
C LEU A 117 -13.38 18.84 9.52
N LEU A 118 -14.38 18.89 10.40
CA LEU A 118 -14.16 18.98 11.84
C LEU A 118 -13.42 17.75 12.38
N VAL A 119 -13.87 16.55 12.00
CA VAL A 119 -13.21 15.28 12.36
C VAL A 119 -11.80 15.22 11.77
N TYR A 120 -11.64 15.62 10.51
CA TYR A 120 -10.35 15.65 9.82
C TYR A 120 -9.34 16.56 10.52
N PHE A 121 -9.70 17.81 10.82
CA PHE A 121 -8.75 18.72 11.48
C PHE A 121 -8.46 18.31 12.92
N PHE A 122 -9.44 17.75 13.64
CA PHE A 122 -9.20 17.19 14.97
C PHE A 122 -8.13 16.09 14.93
N ASN A 123 -8.31 15.09 14.04
CA ASN A 123 -7.35 14.00 13.89
C ASN A 123 -6.01 14.47 13.30
N LEU A 124 -6.01 15.44 12.38
CA LEU A 124 -4.79 16.01 11.80
C LEU A 124 -3.92 16.68 12.86
N VAL A 125 -4.52 17.46 13.76
CA VAL A 125 -3.77 18.14 14.83
C VAL A 125 -3.16 17.12 15.79
N SER A 126 -3.96 16.15 16.27
CA SER A 126 -3.45 15.11 17.18
C SER A 126 -2.37 14.26 16.52
N TYR A 127 -2.60 13.76 15.29
CA TYR A 127 -1.63 12.94 14.57
C TYR A 127 -0.31 13.67 14.31
N ASN A 128 -0.36 14.92 13.82
CA ASN A 128 0.88 15.64 13.50
C ASN A 128 1.65 16.09 14.74
N ALA A 129 0.97 16.35 15.86
CA ALA A 129 1.62 16.70 17.12
C ALA A 129 2.25 15.47 17.81
N GLU A 130 1.55 14.33 17.81
CA GLU A 130 1.94 13.15 18.58
C GLU A 130 2.78 12.14 17.79
N GLN A 131 2.55 12.01 16.48
CA GLN A 131 3.20 11.00 15.62
C GLN A 131 4.28 11.60 14.71
N GLU A 132 4.00 12.73 14.05
CA GLU A 132 4.98 13.43 13.20
C GLU A 132 5.84 14.44 13.96
N LEU A 133 5.52 14.71 15.23
CA LEU A 133 6.26 15.62 16.11
C LEU A 133 6.46 17.03 15.51
N LEU A 134 5.50 17.47 14.70
CA LEU A 134 5.53 18.80 14.08
C LEU A 134 5.22 19.88 15.10
N ASN A 135 5.85 21.05 14.92
CA ASN A 135 5.55 22.19 15.77
C ASN A 135 4.22 22.87 15.38
N THR A 136 3.71 23.73 16.27
CA THR A 136 2.43 24.42 16.05
C THR A 136 2.37 25.20 14.74
N TRP A 137 3.47 25.83 14.33
CA TRP A 137 3.53 26.62 13.09
C TRP A 137 3.46 25.74 11.84
N GLU A 138 4.12 24.59 11.86
CA GLU A 138 4.06 23.60 10.80
C GLU A 138 2.65 23.04 10.66
N ILE A 139 1.99 22.71 11.77
CA ILE A 139 0.59 22.25 11.79
C ILE A 139 -0.34 23.35 11.22
N LEU A 140 -0.18 24.60 11.65
CA LEU A 140 -0.94 25.73 11.11
C LEU A 140 -0.68 25.94 9.61
N ALA A 141 0.55 25.72 9.14
CA ALA A 141 0.89 25.78 7.72
C ALA A 141 0.22 24.65 6.93
N LEU A 142 0.13 23.43 7.48
CA LEU A 142 -0.60 22.32 6.87
C LEU A 142 -2.10 22.62 6.78
N ILE A 143 -2.70 23.12 7.86
CA ILE A 143 -4.12 23.53 7.88
C ILE A 143 -4.37 24.64 6.86
N GLY A 144 -3.53 25.68 6.85
CA GLY A 144 -3.63 26.81 5.92
C GLY A 144 -3.47 26.36 4.46
N GLY A 145 -2.50 25.49 4.19
CA GLY A 145 -2.30 24.86 2.89
C GLY A 145 -3.53 24.09 2.43
N PHE A 146 -4.04 23.17 3.27
CA PHE A 146 -5.24 22.39 2.99
C PHE A 146 -6.45 23.29 2.71
N LEU A 147 -6.74 24.27 3.56
CA LEU A 147 -7.84 25.19 3.38
C LEU A 147 -7.68 26.03 2.11
N GLY A 148 -6.46 26.47 1.80
CA GLY A 148 -6.14 27.18 0.56
C GLY A 148 -6.46 26.35 -0.68
N GLY A 149 -6.03 25.09 -0.70
CA GLY A 149 -6.35 24.15 -1.79
C GLY A 149 -7.85 23.86 -1.91
N LEU A 150 -8.54 23.66 -0.79
CA LEU A 150 -9.98 23.45 -0.72
C LEU A 150 -10.75 24.65 -1.28
N ILE A 151 -10.43 25.85 -0.80
CA ILE A 151 -11.06 27.10 -1.26
C ILE A 151 -10.81 27.30 -2.75
N LEU A 152 -9.59 27.05 -3.23
CA LEU A 152 -9.25 27.16 -4.65
C LEU A 152 -10.12 26.22 -5.50
N ALA A 153 -10.28 24.96 -5.11
CA ALA A 153 -11.14 24.00 -5.80
C ALA A 153 -12.61 24.45 -5.83
N LEU A 154 -13.12 24.96 -4.70
CA LEU A 154 -14.49 25.48 -4.61
C LEU A 154 -14.69 26.73 -5.49
N VAL A 155 -13.75 27.67 -5.49
CA VAL A 155 -13.81 28.90 -6.30
C VAL A 155 -13.81 28.55 -7.79
N ILE A 156 -12.91 27.68 -8.24
CA ILE A 156 -12.85 27.24 -9.64
C ILE A 156 -14.17 26.56 -10.04
N SER A 157 -14.69 25.68 -9.17
CA SER A 157 -15.92 24.96 -9.45
C SER A 157 -17.13 25.90 -9.52
N PHE A 158 -17.28 26.81 -8.55
CA PHE A 158 -18.38 27.78 -8.57
C PHE A 158 -18.26 28.79 -9.70
N ALA A 159 -17.06 29.23 -10.08
CA ALA A 159 -16.87 30.09 -11.26
C ALA A 159 -17.40 29.41 -12.53
N TYR A 160 -17.10 28.12 -12.70
CA TYR A 160 -17.63 27.31 -13.80
C TYR A 160 -19.16 27.15 -13.75
N PHE A 161 -19.72 26.77 -12.60
CA PHE A 161 -21.17 26.56 -12.44
C PHE A 161 -21.98 27.86 -12.51
N PHE A 162 -21.48 28.99 -12.00
CA PHE A 162 -22.15 30.29 -12.17
C PHE A 162 -22.15 30.75 -13.63
N GLY A 163 -21.11 30.43 -14.41
CA GLY A 163 -21.13 30.61 -15.85
C GLY A 163 -22.30 29.84 -16.50
N ALA A 164 -22.52 28.59 -16.08
CA ALA A 164 -23.66 27.80 -16.51
C ALA A 164 -25.00 28.41 -16.06
N ASP A 165 -25.14 28.83 -14.80
CA ASP A 165 -26.35 29.46 -14.24
C ASP A 165 -26.72 30.75 -14.99
N ILE A 166 -25.75 31.62 -15.29
CA ILE A 166 -25.96 32.86 -16.05
C ILE A 166 -26.47 32.53 -17.46
N SER A 167 -25.89 31.51 -18.11
CA SER A 167 -26.31 31.09 -19.45
C SER A 167 -27.74 30.54 -19.48
N ILE A 168 -28.16 29.87 -18.41
CA ILE A 168 -29.52 29.32 -18.23
C ILE A 168 -30.50 30.47 -17.97
N TYR A 169 -30.20 31.35 -17.02
CA TYR A 169 -31.07 32.49 -16.67
C TYR A 169 -31.23 33.48 -17.84
N LYS A 170 -30.17 33.73 -18.63
CA LYS A 170 -30.28 34.59 -19.83
C LYS A 170 -31.20 34.01 -20.90
N ARG A 171 -31.35 32.68 -21.00
CA ARG A 171 -32.22 32.04 -22.01
C ARG A 171 -33.64 31.78 -21.53
N PHE A 172 -33.85 31.59 -20.23
CA PHE A 172 -35.15 31.19 -19.68
C PHE A 172 -35.73 32.18 -18.65
N GLY A 173 -34.99 33.21 -18.26
CA GLY A 173 -35.42 34.20 -17.26
C GLY A 173 -36.72 34.90 -17.63
N SER A 174 -36.93 35.21 -18.91
CA SER A 174 -38.19 35.78 -19.41
C SER A 174 -39.38 34.82 -19.27
N HIS A 175 -39.17 33.52 -19.49
CA HIS A 175 -40.18 32.48 -19.28
C HIS A 175 -40.51 32.28 -17.79
N ILE A 176 -39.50 32.30 -16.91
CA ILE A 176 -39.67 32.22 -15.46
C ILE A 176 -40.49 33.41 -14.94
N ILE A 177 -40.16 34.62 -15.41
CA ILE A 177 -40.86 35.85 -15.02
C ILE A 177 -42.32 35.81 -15.51
N ALA A 178 -42.55 35.39 -16.76
CA ALA A 178 -43.90 35.29 -17.33
C ALA A 178 -44.79 34.26 -16.61
N GLU A 179 -44.28 33.07 -16.30
CA GLU A 179 -45.04 32.04 -15.58
C GLU A 179 -45.28 32.41 -14.10
N ASN A 180 -44.33 33.08 -13.44
CA ASN A 180 -44.55 33.62 -12.10
C ASN A 180 -45.61 34.72 -12.06
N GLN A 181 -45.62 35.62 -13.05
CA GLN A 181 -46.64 36.66 -13.17
C GLN A 181 -48.02 36.05 -13.39
N LYS A 182 -48.14 35.02 -14.23
CA LYS A 182 -49.40 34.27 -14.43
C LYS A 182 -49.86 33.58 -13.14
N TYR A 183 -48.94 32.99 -12.38
CA TYR A 183 -49.26 32.38 -11.09
C TYR A 183 -49.69 33.39 -10.04
N GLU A 184 -48.99 34.52 -9.88
CA GLU A 184 -49.39 35.58 -8.95
C GLU A 184 -50.77 36.16 -9.30
N GLN A 185 -51.11 36.23 -10.59
CA GLN A 185 -52.43 36.62 -11.06
C GLN A 185 -53.50 35.55 -10.80
N ALA A 186 -53.17 34.26 -10.95
CA ALA A 186 -54.08 33.14 -10.67
C ALA A 186 -54.32 32.93 -9.17
N ALA A 187 -53.28 33.06 -8.34
CA ALA A 187 -53.33 32.95 -6.88
C ALA A 187 -54.17 34.07 -6.25
N LYS A 188 -54.16 35.28 -6.83
CA LYS A 188 -55.05 36.39 -6.42
C LYS A 188 -56.53 36.15 -6.75
N LYS A 189 -56.86 35.19 -7.62
CA LYS A 189 -58.22 34.97 -8.15
C LYS A 189 -58.98 33.81 -7.48
N ASN A 190 -58.44 33.20 -6.42
CA ASN A 190 -59.02 32.08 -5.65
C ASN A 190 -59.59 30.95 -6.53
N ASN A 191 -58.71 30.05 -7.00
CA ASN A 191 -59.02 28.62 -7.16
C ASN A 191 -57.76 27.87 -7.57
N ILE A 192 -56.90 27.55 -6.59
CA ILE A 192 -55.92 26.48 -6.75
C ILE A 192 -56.00 25.62 -5.50
N THR A 193 -56.76 24.53 -5.57
CA THR A 193 -56.61 23.41 -4.64
C THR A 193 -55.24 22.78 -4.88
N SER A 194 -54.38 22.86 -3.87
CA SER A 194 -53.04 22.29 -3.86
C SER A 194 -53.10 20.76 -3.91
N VAL A 195 -53.11 20.20 -5.13
CA VAL A 195 -52.93 18.75 -5.32
C VAL A 195 -51.45 18.47 -5.14
N GLY A 196 -51.05 18.16 -3.91
CA GLY A 196 -49.68 17.81 -3.56
C GLY A 196 -49.16 16.67 -4.45
N GLY A 197 -48.15 16.94 -5.27
CA GLY A 197 -47.41 15.90 -5.96
C GLY A 197 -46.77 14.96 -4.93
N LYS A 198 -47.00 13.65 -5.06
CA LYS A 198 -46.59 12.58 -4.12
C LYS A 198 -45.06 12.48 -3.84
N THR A 199 -44.22 13.35 -4.40
CA THR A 199 -42.75 13.22 -4.42
C THR A 199 -41.97 14.31 -3.69
N ASP A 200 -42.61 15.38 -3.21
CA ASP A 200 -41.90 16.52 -2.63
C ASP A 200 -41.64 16.30 -1.12
N ILE A 201 -40.41 16.58 -0.67
CA ILE A 201 -40.08 16.53 0.76
C ILE A 201 -40.65 17.76 1.47
N ARG A 202 -41.20 17.59 2.67
CA ARG A 202 -41.65 18.72 3.48
C ARG A 202 -40.44 19.52 3.96
N VAL A 203 -40.35 20.76 3.52
CA VAL A 203 -39.34 21.73 3.95
C VAL A 203 -40.05 22.99 4.40
N ASP A 204 -39.83 23.40 5.65
CA ASP A 204 -40.44 24.59 6.24
C ASP A 204 -39.49 25.81 6.11
N TRP A 205 -38.16 25.58 6.11
CA TRP A 205 -37.13 26.61 6.05
C TRP A 205 -35.87 26.14 5.32
N PHE A 206 -35.14 27.05 4.66
CA PHE A 206 -33.83 26.79 4.08
C PHE A 206 -32.87 27.97 4.27
N LEU A 207 -31.56 27.71 4.19
CA LEU A 207 -30.52 28.73 4.27
C LEU A 207 -30.26 29.34 2.88
N SER A 208 -30.24 30.67 2.81
CA SER A 208 -29.77 31.40 1.62
C SER A 208 -28.24 31.38 1.51
N ALA A 209 -27.71 31.83 0.36
CA ALA A 209 -26.26 31.94 0.13
C ALA A 209 -25.52 32.83 1.14
N LYS A 210 -26.22 33.78 1.78
CA LYS A 210 -25.71 34.62 2.88
C LYS A 210 -26.03 34.05 4.26
N PHE A 211 -26.35 32.75 4.34
CA PHE A 211 -26.77 32.05 5.56
C PHE A 211 -28.04 32.58 6.27
N GLY A 212 -28.79 33.49 5.64
CA GLY A 212 -30.09 33.94 6.16
C GLY A 212 -31.19 32.89 5.96
N LEU A 213 -32.05 32.68 6.96
CA LEU A 213 -33.22 31.79 6.87
C LEU A 213 -34.27 32.33 5.89
N ARG A 214 -34.80 31.46 5.02
CA ARG A 214 -35.90 31.78 4.10
C ARG A 214 -36.93 30.66 4.06
N LYS A 215 -38.17 31.02 3.70
CA LYS A 215 -39.24 30.04 3.44
C LYS A 215 -39.22 29.59 1.98
N PRO A 216 -39.43 28.30 1.69
CA PRO A 216 -39.59 27.83 0.33
C PRO A 216 -40.82 28.46 -0.32
N ARG A 217 -40.72 28.76 -1.62
CA ARG A 217 -41.85 29.23 -2.42
C ARG A 217 -42.64 28.02 -2.93
N ASP A 218 -43.94 28.21 -3.09
CA ASP A 218 -44.76 27.22 -3.78
C ASP A 218 -44.35 27.16 -5.25
N VAL A 219 -44.24 25.94 -5.78
CA VAL A 219 -43.77 25.63 -7.13
C VAL A 219 -44.69 24.67 -7.87
N GLN A 220 -45.87 24.39 -7.32
CA GLN A 220 -46.85 23.49 -7.92
C GLN A 220 -47.40 23.97 -9.26
N HIS A 221 -47.20 25.25 -9.61
CA HIS A 221 -47.66 25.88 -10.85
C HIS A 221 -46.72 25.73 -12.04
N TYR A 222 -45.48 25.28 -11.85
CA TYR A 222 -44.55 25.05 -12.96
C TYR A 222 -44.82 23.71 -13.63
N THR A 223 -44.84 23.68 -14.97
CA THR A 223 -44.92 22.42 -15.72
C THR A 223 -43.69 21.55 -15.43
N GLN A 224 -43.89 20.23 -15.28
CA GLN A 224 -42.77 19.30 -15.04
C GLN A 224 -41.71 19.38 -16.14
N GLU A 225 -42.13 19.61 -17.38
CA GLU A 225 -41.25 19.79 -18.54
C GLU A 225 -40.30 20.98 -18.40
N PHE A 226 -40.76 22.08 -17.81
CA PHE A 226 -39.96 23.27 -17.57
C PHE A 226 -38.89 23.04 -16.49
N LEU A 227 -39.29 22.41 -15.38
CA LEU A 227 -38.37 22.04 -14.30
C LEU A 227 -37.31 21.03 -14.80
N ASP A 228 -37.75 20.01 -15.53
CA ASP A 228 -36.85 19.00 -16.10
C ASP A 228 -35.87 19.61 -17.13
N MET A 229 -36.27 20.65 -17.87
CA MET A 229 -35.40 21.34 -18.82
C MET A 229 -34.28 22.14 -18.14
N ILE A 230 -34.58 22.81 -17.02
CA ILE A 230 -33.57 23.50 -16.21
C ILE A 230 -32.57 22.47 -15.66
N PHE A 231 -33.07 21.39 -15.04
CA PHE A 231 -32.21 20.35 -14.48
C PHE A 231 -31.34 19.66 -15.54
N LYS A 232 -31.89 19.33 -16.73
CA LYS A 232 -31.12 18.76 -17.85
C LYS A 232 -29.91 19.59 -18.28
N ARG A 233 -29.96 20.93 -18.19
CA ARG A 233 -28.79 21.77 -18.51
C ARG A 233 -27.72 21.76 -17.42
N HIS A 234 -28.13 21.74 -16.15
CA HIS A 234 -27.18 21.51 -15.05
C HIS A 234 -26.54 20.12 -15.15
N HIS A 235 -27.25 19.13 -15.70
CA HIS A 235 -26.70 17.79 -15.93
C HIS A 235 -25.57 17.82 -16.97
N PHE A 236 -25.71 18.58 -18.06
CA PHE A 236 -24.64 18.69 -19.07
C PHE A 236 -23.37 19.34 -18.50
N ALA A 237 -23.51 20.43 -17.73
CA ALA A 237 -22.38 21.08 -17.07
C ALA A 237 -21.67 20.14 -16.07
N ALA A 238 -22.45 19.31 -15.35
CA ALA A 238 -21.94 18.28 -14.46
C ALA A 238 -21.16 17.18 -15.20
N VAL A 239 -21.70 16.65 -16.30
CA VAL A 239 -21.03 15.64 -17.13
C VAL A 239 -19.69 16.15 -17.66
N LEU A 240 -19.62 17.40 -18.10
CA LEU A 240 -18.38 18.00 -18.56
C LEU A 240 -17.35 18.16 -17.42
N ALA A 241 -17.78 18.53 -16.22
CA ALA A 241 -16.89 18.59 -15.05
C ALA A 241 -16.30 17.22 -14.69
N ILE A 242 -17.12 16.16 -14.76
CA ILE A 242 -16.69 14.77 -14.55
C ILE A 242 -15.65 14.36 -15.60
N LEU A 243 -15.90 14.69 -16.87
CA LEU A 243 -14.98 14.42 -17.97
C LEU A 243 -13.63 15.13 -17.74
N ILE A 244 -13.63 16.38 -17.29
CA ILE A 244 -12.40 17.12 -16.97
C ILE A 244 -11.63 16.46 -15.82
N SER A 245 -12.31 16.07 -14.72
CA SER A 245 -11.67 15.34 -13.61
C SER A 245 -11.09 14.00 -14.05
N PHE A 246 -11.78 13.29 -14.94
CA PHE A 246 -11.28 12.04 -15.52
C PHE A 246 -10.05 12.24 -16.40
N ILE A 247 -10.08 13.24 -17.31
CA ILE A 247 -8.93 13.61 -18.15
C ILE A 247 -7.73 14.03 -17.28
N PHE A 248 -7.99 14.75 -16.19
CA PHE A 248 -6.95 15.13 -15.23
C PHE A 248 -6.29 13.91 -14.59
N LEU A 249 -7.05 12.93 -14.10
CA LEU A 249 -6.47 11.68 -13.57
C LEU A 249 -5.71 10.90 -14.64
N LEU A 250 -6.23 10.81 -15.87
CA LEU A 250 -5.51 10.17 -16.98
C LEU A 250 -4.18 10.86 -17.26
N THR A 251 -4.15 12.18 -17.22
CA THR A 251 -2.93 12.98 -17.42
C THR A 251 -1.92 12.72 -16.30
N ILE A 252 -2.35 12.73 -15.03
CA ILE A 252 -1.50 12.38 -13.89
C ILE A 252 -0.97 10.95 -14.03
N GLY A 253 -1.85 9.99 -14.32
CA GLY A 253 -1.47 8.60 -14.54
C GLY A 253 -0.43 8.45 -15.64
N PHE A 254 -0.63 9.14 -16.76
CA PHE A 254 0.29 9.11 -17.89
C PHE A 254 1.67 9.71 -17.56
N PHE A 255 1.74 10.82 -16.81
CA PHE A 255 2.99 11.52 -16.50
C PHE A 255 3.60 11.20 -15.13
N SER A 256 3.00 10.29 -14.35
CA SER A 256 3.41 9.94 -12.98
C SER A 256 4.83 9.37 -12.82
N ASP A 257 5.53 9.05 -13.92
CA ASP A 257 6.97 8.70 -13.86
C ASP A 257 7.83 9.92 -13.49
N ASN A 258 7.34 11.13 -13.78
CA ASN A 258 7.97 12.35 -13.33
C ASN A 258 7.47 12.68 -11.91
N LYS A 259 8.43 12.95 -11.01
CA LYS A 259 8.20 13.26 -9.58
C LYS A 259 7.17 14.37 -9.35
N VAL A 260 7.06 15.34 -10.27
CA VAL A 260 6.09 16.45 -10.19
C VAL A 260 4.63 15.96 -10.34
N PHE A 261 4.40 14.86 -11.05
CA PHE A 261 3.05 14.32 -11.25
C PHE A 261 2.71 13.22 -10.22
N GLN A 262 3.61 12.92 -9.28
CA GLN A 262 3.34 12.01 -8.16
C GLN A 262 2.62 12.76 -7.04
N VAL A 263 1.33 13.03 -7.24
CA VAL A 263 0.49 13.71 -6.26
C VAL A 263 0.27 12.83 -5.01
N PRO A 264 -0.03 13.43 -3.83
CA PRO A 264 -0.34 12.68 -2.62
C PRO A 264 -1.45 11.65 -2.85
N ALA A 265 -1.26 10.44 -2.32
CA ALA A 265 -2.19 9.32 -2.46
C ALA A 265 -3.59 9.67 -1.96
N GLY A 266 -3.70 10.36 -0.81
CA GLY A 266 -4.99 10.82 -0.30
C GLY A 266 -5.73 11.72 -1.30
N ALA A 267 -5.01 12.54 -2.07
CA ALA A 267 -5.61 13.37 -3.13
C ALA A 267 -6.07 12.49 -4.30
N SER A 268 -5.24 11.57 -4.77
CA SER A 268 -5.58 10.61 -5.84
C SER A 268 -6.82 9.79 -5.50
N ILE A 269 -6.85 9.16 -4.31
CA ILE A 269 -7.97 8.35 -3.81
C ILE A 269 -9.26 9.18 -3.77
N THR A 270 -9.16 10.41 -3.26
CA THR A 270 -10.31 11.31 -3.12
C THR A 270 -10.87 11.76 -4.47
N VAL A 271 -10.01 12.10 -5.44
CA VAL A 271 -10.43 12.43 -6.81
C VAL A 271 -11.05 11.20 -7.50
N PHE A 272 -10.53 10.00 -7.26
CA PHE A 272 -11.13 8.77 -7.75
C PHE A 272 -12.52 8.52 -7.14
N PHE A 273 -12.70 8.72 -5.84
CA PHE A 273 -14.03 8.68 -5.22
C PHE A 273 -14.98 9.72 -5.83
N ALA A 274 -14.48 10.91 -6.16
CA ALA A 274 -15.26 11.93 -6.85
C ALA A 274 -15.79 11.43 -8.20
N ILE A 275 -14.95 10.72 -8.97
CA ILE A 275 -15.35 10.12 -10.25
C ILE A 275 -16.33 8.96 -10.05
N LEU A 276 -16.11 8.09 -9.06
CA LEU A 276 -17.02 6.97 -8.79
C LEU A 276 -18.41 7.44 -8.39
N ILE A 277 -18.51 8.46 -7.52
CA ILE A 277 -19.80 9.07 -7.16
C ILE A 277 -20.50 9.62 -8.40
N ALA A 278 -19.76 10.37 -9.22
CA ALA A 278 -20.26 10.95 -10.45
C ALA A 278 -20.77 9.90 -11.44
N VAL A 279 -20.01 8.83 -11.67
CA VAL A 279 -20.39 7.71 -12.55
C VAL A 279 -21.59 6.97 -11.99
N ALA A 280 -21.63 6.68 -10.69
CA ALA A 280 -22.78 6.05 -10.04
C ALA A 280 -24.05 6.92 -10.18
N GLY A 281 -23.91 8.24 -10.05
CA GLY A 281 -24.98 9.20 -10.28
C GLY A 281 -25.46 9.20 -11.74
N ALA A 282 -24.54 9.22 -12.69
CA ALA A 282 -24.84 9.18 -14.12
C ALA A 282 -25.56 7.89 -14.52
N ILE A 283 -25.04 6.73 -14.10
CA ILE A 283 -25.65 5.41 -14.35
C ILE A 283 -27.07 5.36 -13.77
N SER A 284 -27.24 5.81 -12.52
CA SER A 284 -28.55 5.84 -11.85
C SER A 284 -29.55 6.75 -12.58
N LEU A 285 -29.09 7.87 -13.15
CA LEU A 285 -29.93 8.83 -13.84
C LEU A 285 -30.28 8.41 -15.27
N PHE A 286 -29.29 7.98 -16.06
CA PHE A 286 -29.47 7.70 -17.48
C PHE A 286 -30.11 6.34 -17.74
N LEU A 287 -29.74 5.32 -16.95
CA LEU A 287 -30.18 3.95 -17.19
C LEU A 287 -31.41 3.58 -16.36
N GLY A 288 -31.68 4.29 -15.26
CA GLY A 288 -32.84 4.00 -14.41
C GLY A 288 -32.88 2.53 -14.00
N THR A 289 -33.96 1.82 -14.37
CA THR A 289 -34.12 0.38 -14.10
C THR A 289 -33.18 -0.53 -14.91
N TRP A 290 -32.56 -0.02 -15.98
CA TRP A 290 -31.56 -0.75 -16.80
C TRP A 290 -30.13 -0.69 -16.24
N SER A 291 -29.91 0.04 -15.15
CA SER A 291 -28.58 0.16 -14.51
C SER A 291 -27.95 -1.19 -14.19
N LEU A 292 -28.70 -2.11 -13.59
CA LEU A 292 -28.20 -3.45 -13.23
C LEU A 292 -27.91 -4.33 -14.46
N PRO A 293 -28.81 -4.47 -15.46
CA PRO A 293 -28.49 -5.16 -16.71
C PRO A 293 -27.23 -4.65 -17.42
N VAL A 294 -27.06 -3.32 -17.55
CA VAL A 294 -25.88 -2.76 -18.23
C VAL A 294 -24.60 -3.06 -17.45
N LEU A 295 -24.63 -2.95 -16.12
CA LEU A 295 -23.49 -3.31 -15.27
C LEU A 295 -23.10 -4.78 -15.45
N LEU A 296 -24.08 -5.67 -15.57
CA LEU A 296 -23.84 -7.09 -15.86
C LEU A 296 -23.18 -7.29 -17.23
N VAL A 297 -23.65 -6.59 -18.28
CA VAL A 297 -23.03 -6.66 -19.61
C VAL A 297 -21.58 -6.16 -19.58
N ILE A 298 -21.32 -5.04 -18.91
CA ILE A 298 -19.95 -4.52 -18.74
C ILE A 298 -19.06 -5.54 -18.05
N TYR A 299 -19.54 -6.16 -16.96
CA TYR A 299 -18.82 -7.21 -16.26
C TYR A 299 -18.52 -8.40 -17.17
N LEU A 300 -19.51 -8.90 -17.92
CA LEU A 300 -19.32 -10.02 -18.86
C LEU A 300 -18.29 -9.69 -19.95
N CYS A 301 -18.34 -8.47 -20.50
CA CYS A 301 -17.35 -7.99 -21.47
C CYS A 301 -15.94 -7.93 -20.87
N LEU A 302 -15.77 -7.31 -19.70
CA LEU A 302 -14.47 -7.23 -19.02
C LEU A 302 -13.93 -8.61 -18.67
N ASN A 303 -14.79 -9.51 -18.19
CA ASN A 303 -14.42 -10.89 -17.88
C ASN A 303 -13.99 -11.65 -19.14
N TRP A 304 -14.70 -11.50 -20.26
CA TRP A 304 -14.29 -12.08 -21.55
C TRP A 304 -12.95 -11.54 -22.04
N MET A 305 -12.72 -10.22 -21.91
CA MET A 305 -11.43 -9.60 -22.25
C MET A 305 -10.28 -10.12 -21.38
N TYR A 306 -10.53 -10.34 -20.09
CA TYR A 306 -9.56 -10.93 -19.17
C TYR A 306 -9.27 -12.40 -19.52
N GLN A 307 -10.30 -13.22 -19.74
CA GLN A 307 -10.16 -14.63 -20.13
C GLN A 307 -9.46 -14.81 -21.48
N SER A 308 -9.63 -13.86 -22.40
CA SER A 308 -9.00 -13.85 -23.72
C SER A 308 -7.57 -13.26 -23.71
N ASN A 309 -7.00 -12.96 -22.53
CA ASN A 309 -5.69 -12.31 -22.35
C ASN A 309 -5.55 -10.95 -23.07
N ILE A 310 -6.67 -10.26 -23.35
CA ILE A 310 -6.66 -8.90 -23.93
C ILE A 310 -6.29 -7.88 -22.84
N ILE A 311 -6.82 -8.08 -21.63
CA ILE A 311 -6.46 -7.31 -20.44
C ILE A 311 -5.76 -8.25 -19.47
N ASP A 312 -4.47 -7.97 -19.21
CA ASP A 312 -3.71 -8.67 -18.18
C ASP A 312 -3.17 -7.65 -17.17
N PRO A 313 -3.87 -7.43 -16.04
CA PRO A 313 -3.44 -6.52 -14.99
C PRO A 313 -2.40 -7.15 -14.06
N ARG A 314 -1.97 -8.40 -14.31
CA ARG A 314 -1.08 -9.13 -13.41
C ARG A 314 0.34 -8.57 -13.49
N ASN A 315 0.95 -8.39 -12.33
CA ASN A 315 2.30 -7.87 -12.22
C ASN A 315 3.34 -8.97 -12.46
N LYS A 316 4.46 -8.63 -13.12
CA LYS A 316 5.54 -9.56 -13.51
C LYS A 316 6.83 -9.28 -12.73
N ALA A 317 7.67 -10.29 -12.58
CA ALA A 317 9.04 -10.14 -12.11
C ALA A 317 9.94 -9.59 -13.23
N TYR A 318 10.58 -8.43 -13.02
CA TYR A 318 11.28 -7.75 -14.10
C TYR A 318 12.69 -8.32 -14.32
N GLY A 319 12.94 -8.75 -15.55
CA GLY A 319 14.16 -9.40 -15.98
C GLY A 319 13.93 -10.80 -16.56
N LEU A 320 12.84 -11.48 -16.18
CA LEU A 320 12.49 -12.80 -16.73
C LEU A 320 11.84 -12.72 -18.11
N ASN A 321 12.06 -13.76 -18.90
CA ASN A 321 11.33 -13.98 -20.14
C ASN A 321 9.88 -14.45 -19.88
N TYR A 322 8.89 -13.74 -20.42
CA TYR A 322 7.47 -14.14 -20.42
C TYR A 322 6.93 -14.45 -21.81
N THR A 323 7.71 -14.23 -22.87
CA THR A 323 7.27 -14.34 -24.28
C THR A 323 7.41 -15.76 -24.83
N ASN A 324 8.33 -16.56 -24.29
CA ASN A 324 8.54 -17.97 -24.69
C ASN A 324 7.52 -18.92 -24.04
N LEU A 325 6.26 -18.82 -24.45
CA LEU A 325 5.14 -19.57 -23.86
C LEU A 325 5.37 -21.08 -23.81
N ASP A 326 5.91 -21.67 -24.88
CA ASP A 326 6.09 -23.12 -25.03
C ASP A 326 7.29 -23.67 -24.23
N GLU A 327 8.18 -22.81 -23.74
CA GLU A 327 9.38 -23.18 -22.99
C GLU A 327 9.24 -22.98 -21.48
N ARG A 328 8.07 -22.53 -21.03
CA ARG A 328 7.75 -22.35 -19.62
C ARG A 328 7.91 -23.67 -18.87
N PRO A 329 8.55 -23.69 -17.68
CA PRO A 329 8.64 -24.90 -16.88
C PRO A 329 7.25 -25.35 -16.44
N SER A 330 6.98 -26.65 -16.57
CA SER A 330 5.76 -27.24 -16.05
C SER A 330 5.79 -27.21 -14.52
N TYR A 331 4.77 -26.61 -13.90
CA TYR A 331 4.60 -26.60 -12.46
C TYR A 331 3.90 -27.89 -12.00
N SER A 332 4.64 -28.99 -12.04
CA SER A 332 4.19 -30.32 -11.65
C SER A 332 5.13 -30.94 -10.61
N ARG A 333 4.61 -31.89 -9.82
CA ARG A 333 5.42 -32.64 -8.84
C ARG A 333 6.63 -33.29 -9.52
N ASP A 334 6.43 -33.93 -10.66
CA ASP A 334 7.51 -34.67 -11.35
C ASP A 334 8.60 -33.72 -11.85
N THR A 335 8.25 -32.56 -12.40
CA THR A 335 9.24 -31.57 -12.84
C THR A 335 10.04 -31.02 -11.66
N ILE A 336 9.39 -30.73 -10.53
CA ILE A 336 10.07 -30.23 -9.33
C ILE A 336 10.96 -31.33 -8.71
N MET A 337 10.48 -32.59 -8.69
CA MET A 337 11.27 -33.76 -8.26
C MET A 337 12.52 -33.99 -9.12
N GLN A 338 12.47 -33.69 -10.42
CA GLN A 338 13.64 -33.81 -11.30
C GLN A 338 14.77 -32.83 -10.95
N LEU A 339 14.46 -31.71 -10.29
CA LEU A 339 15.49 -30.75 -9.85
C LEU A 339 16.32 -31.32 -8.70
N VAL A 340 15.75 -32.15 -7.83
CA VAL A 340 16.41 -32.67 -6.62
C VAL A 340 17.11 -34.02 -6.81
N ARG A 341 17.48 -34.36 -8.05
CA ARG A 341 18.33 -35.53 -8.33
C ARG A 341 19.70 -35.39 -7.65
N GLU A 342 20.26 -36.50 -7.18
CA GLU A 342 21.56 -36.53 -6.50
C GLU A 342 22.66 -35.78 -7.27
N GLU A 343 22.72 -35.95 -8.60
CA GLU A 343 23.68 -35.27 -9.47
C GLU A 343 23.59 -33.73 -9.37
N ASN A 344 22.36 -33.21 -9.33
CA ASN A 344 22.08 -31.78 -9.21
C ASN A 344 22.48 -31.26 -7.81
N LEU A 345 22.16 -32.03 -6.77
CA LEU A 345 22.49 -31.68 -5.40
C LEU A 345 24.01 -31.65 -5.19
N GLU A 346 24.73 -32.65 -5.70
CA GLU A 346 26.20 -32.70 -5.61
C GLU A 346 26.88 -31.61 -6.45
N GLN A 347 26.27 -31.19 -7.57
CA GLN A 347 26.74 -30.04 -8.33
C GLN A 347 26.64 -28.75 -7.49
N ASP A 348 25.48 -28.49 -6.90
CA ASP A 348 25.25 -27.29 -6.08
C ASP A 348 26.14 -27.30 -4.84
N LYS A 349 26.27 -28.45 -4.19
CA LYS A 349 27.16 -28.66 -3.05
C LYS A 349 28.61 -28.30 -3.38
N LYS A 350 29.14 -28.73 -4.53
CA LYS A 350 30.50 -28.39 -4.96
C LYS A 350 30.70 -26.89 -5.13
N VAL A 351 29.72 -26.18 -5.70
CA VAL A 351 29.77 -24.72 -5.86
C VAL A 351 29.83 -24.05 -4.49
N PHE A 352 28.93 -24.39 -3.58
CA PHE A 352 28.89 -23.79 -2.24
C PHE A 352 30.09 -24.16 -1.36
N LEU A 353 30.62 -25.38 -1.46
CA LEU A 353 31.89 -25.75 -0.82
C LEU A 353 33.05 -24.90 -1.34
N GLY A 354 33.11 -24.66 -2.65
CA GLY A 354 34.10 -23.75 -3.23
C GLY A 354 34.01 -22.33 -2.68
N MET A 355 32.78 -21.82 -2.51
CA MET A 355 32.54 -20.51 -1.89
C MET A 355 32.95 -20.48 -0.41
N LEU A 356 32.61 -21.52 0.35
CA LEU A 356 32.99 -21.67 1.75
C LEU A 356 34.53 -21.73 1.92
N ASP A 357 35.21 -22.47 1.04
CA ASP A 357 36.67 -22.54 1.02
C ASP A 357 37.32 -21.19 0.66
N ASN A 358 36.76 -20.47 -0.31
CA ASN A 358 37.23 -19.13 -0.67
C ASN A 358 36.99 -18.11 0.45
N TRP A 359 35.84 -18.19 1.12
CA TRP A 359 35.56 -17.41 2.32
C TRP A 359 36.56 -17.73 3.43
N LYS A 360 36.85 -19.02 3.69
CA LYS A 360 37.81 -19.46 4.72
C LYS A 360 39.22 -18.95 4.45
N LYS A 361 39.70 -19.00 3.19
CA LYS A 361 41.04 -18.52 2.79
C LYS A 361 41.28 -17.05 3.13
N LYS A 362 40.22 -16.25 3.27
CA LYS A 362 40.30 -14.83 3.63
C LYS A 362 40.32 -14.57 5.13
N GLN A 363 40.16 -15.60 5.95
CA GLN A 363 40.14 -15.48 7.40
C GLN A 363 41.55 -15.60 7.98
N GLY A 364 41.82 -14.89 9.08
CA GLY A 364 43.12 -14.89 9.74
C GLY A 364 43.36 -16.07 10.69
N THR A 365 42.34 -16.91 10.93
CA THR A 365 42.39 -18.02 11.88
C THR A 365 42.01 -19.34 11.21
N GLU A 366 42.49 -20.46 11.74
CA GLU A 366 42.22 -21.80 11.19
C GLU A 366 40.74 -22.19 11.30
N LYS A 367 40.11 -21.78 12.41
CA LYS A 367 38.70 -22.03 12.73
C LYS A 367 37.98 -20.72 13.05
N PRO A 368 37.71 -19.87 12.04
CA PRO A 368 37.02 -18.60 12.21
C PRO A 368 35.58 -18.80 12.70
N VAL A 369 35.02 -17.74 13.29
CA VAL A 369 33.56 -17.66 13.53
C VAL A 369 32.88 -17.36 12.20
N LEU A 370 31.82 -18.10 11.87
CA LEU A 370 30.99 -17.88 10.69
C LEU A 370 29.63 -17.31 11.10
N PHE A 371 29.22 -16.20 10.51
CA PHE A 371 27.91 -15.60 10.73
C PHE A 371 26.93 -15.90 9.59
N VAL A 372 25.69 -16.16 9.99
CA VAL A 372 24.51 -16.15 9.12
C VAL A 372 23.56 -15.08 9.64
N ILE A 373 23.15 -14.15 8.79
CA ILE A 373 22.28 -13.03 9.16
C ILE A 373 20.87 -13.29 8.65
N ASN A 374 19.93 -13.35 9.58
CA ASN A 374 18.52 -13.53 9.36
C ASN A 374 17.76 -12.27 9.74
N THR A 375 16.82 -11.85 8.88
CA THR A 375 16.06 -10.62 9.07
C THR A 375 14.57 -10.85 8.93
N SER A 376 13.79 -10.21 9.80
CA SER A 376 12.35 -10.42 9.79
C SER A 376 11.61 -9.52 8.81
N GLY A 377 10.39 -9.94 8.41
CA GLY A 377 9.44 -9.02 7.80
C GLY A 377 9.06 -7.86 8.73
N GLY A 378 8.34 -6.86 8.21
CA GLY A 378 7.94 -5.69 9.02
C GLY A 378 7.91 -4.34 8.30
N GLY A 379 7.83 -4.32 6.95
CA GLY A 379 7.80 -3.09 6.16
C GLY A 379 9.04 -2.20 6.36
N THR A 380 8.88 -0.88 6.19
CA THR A 380 9.98 0.08 6.28
C THR A 380 10.61 0.13 7.67
N ARG A 381 9.84 -0.21 8.72
CA ARG A 381 10.33 -0.33 10.09
C ARG A 381 11.41 -1.38 10.23
N SER A 382 11.13 -2.61 9.77
CA SER A 382 12.12 -3.70 9.78
C SER A 382 13.33 -3.36 8.91
N ALA A 383 13.12 -2.74 7.75
CA ALA A 383 14.21 -2.30 6.87
C ALA A 383 15.17 -1.33 7.59
N THR A 384 14.62 -0.33 8.27
CA THR A 384 15.38 0.70 8.96
C THR A 384 16.07 0.14 10.21
N PHE A 385 15.36 -0.66 11.01
CA PHE A 385 15.94 -1.30 12.19
C PHE A 385 17.07 -2.27 11.81
N THR A 386 16.87 -3.08 10.76
CA THR A 386 17.89 -3.99 10.24
C THR A 386 19.15 -3.24 9.82
N LEU A 387 18.99 -2.18 9.01
CA LEU A 387 20.13 -1.38 8.58
C LEU A 387 20.87 -0.76 9.78
N ASN A 388 20.13 -0.20 10.74
CA ASN A 388 20.72 0.41 11.94
C ASN A 388 21.50 -0.59 12.79
N VAL A 389 20.97 -1.80 13.00
CA VAL A 389 21.66 -2.88 13.73
C VAL A 389 22.96 -3.26 13.01
N LEU A 390 22.92 -3.43 11.68
CA LEU A 390 24.10 -3.78 10.88
C LEU A 390 25.15 -2.67 10.88
N GLN A 391 24.73 -1.39 10.76
CA GLN A 391 25.64 -0.25 10.86
C GLN A 391 26.33 -0.17 12.22
N TYR A 392 25.58 -0.40 13.31
CA TYR A 392 26.13 -0.41 14.66
C TYR A 392 27.07 -1.60 14.89
N LEU A 393 26.70 -2.80 14.42
CA LEU A 393 27.58 -3.96 14.45
C LEU A 393 28.89 -3.72 13.68
N ASP A 394 28.83 -3.14 12.48
CA ASP A 394 30.03 -2.79 11.71
C ASP A 394 30.92 -1.82 12.49
N SER A 395 30.32 -0.82 13.16
CA SER A 395 31.04 0.14 13.98
C SER A 395 31.74 -0.53 15.18
N ILE A 396 31.05 -1.32 15.99
CA ILE A 396 31.64 -1.93 17.20
C ILE A 396 32.58 -3.10 16.90
N THR A 397 32.48 -3.69 15.71
CA THR A 397 33.37 -4.77 15.25
C THR A 397 34.53 -4.27 14.41
N ASN A 398 34.61 -2.95 14.13
CA ASN A 398 35.58 -2.32 13.23
C ASN A 398 35.59 -2.96 11.83
N GLY A 399 34.40 -3.17 11.25
CA GLY A 399 34.25 -3.71 9.89
C GLY A 399 34.42 -5.22 9.77
N ARG A 400 34.54 -5.96 10.90
CA ARG A 400 34.82 -7.40 10.88
C ARG A 400 33.57 -8.28 10.75
N LEU A 401 32.36 -7.76 10.92
CA LEU A 401 31.14 -8.54 10.76
C LEU A 401 31.00 -9.13 9.35
N MET A 402 31.02 -8.28 8.32
CA MET A 402 30.74 -8.71 6.94
C MET A 402 31.78 -9.71 6.38
N PRO A 403 33.10 -9.54 6.61
CA PRO A 403 34.09 -10.55 6.25
C PRO A 403 33.84 -11.94 6.88
N HIS A 404 33.22 -11.99 8.05
CA HIS A 404 32.87 -13.25 8.72
C HIS A 404 31.44 -13.73 8.40
N THR A 405 30.67 -12.99 7.61
CA THR A 405 29.31 -13.36 7.23
C THR A 405 29.33 -14.15 5.93
N PHE A 406 28.76 -15.35 5.92
CA PHE A 406 28.66 -16.17 4.71
C PHE A 406 27.31 -16.01 4.02
N LEU A 407 26.21 -15.93 4.79
CA LEU A 407 24.85 -15.95 4.27
C LEU A 407 23.99 -14.84 4.89
N ILE A 408 23.18 -14.18 4.04
CA ILE A 408 22.11 -13.26 4.42
C ILE A 408 20.78 -13.81 3.91
N ASN A 409 19.78 -13.90 4.78
CA ASN A 409 18.45 -14.40 4.46
C ASN A 409 17.37 -13.66 5.27
N GLY A 410 16.10 -13.79 4.88
CA GLY A 410 15.00 -13.19 5.61
C GLY A 410 13.74 -12.96 4.78
N ALA A 411 12.88 -12.10 5.32
CA ALA A 411 11.60 -11.76 4.71
C ALA A 411 11.36 -10.25 4.64
N SER A 412 10.62 -9.84 3.61
CA SER A 412 10.02 -8.54 3.41
C SER A 412 10.95 -7.36 3.73
N GLY A 413 10.49 -6.43 4.59
CA GLY A 413 11.23 -5.25 5.02
C GLY A 413 12.67 -5.50 5.50
N GLY A 414 12.92 -6.57 6.27
CA GLY A 414 14.25 -6.89 6.78
C GLY A 414 15.26 -7.10 5.65
N MET A 415 14.85 -7.82 4.59
CA MET A 415 15.69 -8.03 3.41
C MET A 415 15.94 -6.74 2.62
N LEU A 416 15.02 -5.77 2.63
CA LEU A 416 15.30 -4.44 2.05
C LEU A 416 16.50 -3.79 2.75
N GLY A 417 16.50 -3.80 4.09
CA GLY A 417 17.57 -3.23 4.92
C GLY A 417 18.90 -3.98 4.80
N ALA A 418 18.87 -5.31 4.90
CA ALA A 418 20.08 -6.13 4.84
C ALA A 418 20.73 -6.13 3.46
N THR A 419 19.93 -6.15 2.39
CA THR A 419 20.46 -6.09 1.01
C THR A 419 21.05 -4.72 0.73
N TYR A 420 20.43 -3.64 1.22
CA TYR A 420 21.02 -2.31 1.10
C TYR A 420 22.34 -2.20 1.85
N PHE A 421 22.44 -2.75 3.06
CA PHE A 421 23.71 -2.79 3.79
C PHE A 421 24.78 -3.63 3.09
N ARG A 422 24.41 -4.81 2.56
CA ARG A 422 25.30 -5.69 1.78
C ARG A 422 25.86 -4.97 0.55
N GLU A 423 25.02 -4.23 -0.18
CA GLU A 423 25.45 -3.47 -1.34
C GLU A 423 26.37 -2.30 -0.94
N LEU A 424 26.04 -1.56 0.12
CA LEU A 424 26.92 -0.51 0.65
C LEU A 424 28.30 -1.08 1.02
N TYR A 425 28.33 -2.25 1.65
CA TYR A 425 29.58 -2.96 1.94
C TYR A 425 30.38 -3.25 0.66
N TRP A 426 29.73 -3.72 -0.41
CA TRP A 426 30.40 -3.97 -1.68
C TRP A 426 30.92 -2.70 -2.35
N GLU A 427 30.12 -1.63 -2.35
CA GLU A 427 30.52 -0.32 -2.86
C GLU A 427 31.70 0.28 -2.07
N LYS A 428 31.80 -0.01 -0.77
CA LYS A 428 32.97 0.33 0.05
C LYS A 428 34.20 -0.49 -0.35
N GLN A 429 34.05 -1.79 -0.60
CA GLN A 429 35.15 -2.64 -1.09
C GLN A 429 35.69 -2.17 -2.44
N LYS A 430 34.82 -1.64 -3.32
CA LYS A 430 35.21 -1.03 -4.59
C LYS A 430 35.78 0.38 -4.48
N GLY A 431 35.78 0.98 -3.28
CA GLY A 431 36.27 2.33 -3.05
C GLY A 431 35.33 3.46 -3.50
N HIS A 432 34.06 3.15 -3.83
CA HIS A 432 33.08 4.16 -4.25
C HIS A 432 32.51 4.97 -3.08
N ILE A 433 32.51 4.38 -1.87
CA ILE A 433 32.13 5.06 -0.62
C ILE A 433 33.17 4.79 0.47
N THR A 434 33.21 5.66 1.48
CA THR A 434 34.24 5.61 2.54
C THR A 434 33.75 4.96 3.85
N SER A 435 32.45 5.06 4.15
CA SER A 435 31.87 4.60 5.41
C SER A 435 30.55 3.89 5.19
N LEU A 436 30.28 2.88 6.03
CA LEU A 436 28.99 2.21 6.13
C LEU A 436 28.11 2.81 7.22
N GLN A 437 28.65 3.68 8.08
CA GLN A 437 28.00 4.23 9.27
C GLN A 437 27.25 5.54 9.00
N ASP A 438 27.22 6.03 7.76
CA ASP A 438 26.54 7.29 7.46
C ASP A 438 25.04 7.18 7.74
N ASN A 439 24.53 8.06 8.61
CA ASN A 439 23.11 8.15 8.95
C ASN A 439 22.24 8.50 7.73
N ALA A 440 22.83 9.06 6.67
CA ALA A 440 22.13 9.25 5.40
C ALA A 440 21.54 7.94 4.84
N TYR A 441 22.18 6.79 5.05
CA TYR A 441 21.66 5.50 4.59
C TYR A 441 20.40 5.07 5.35
N SER A 442 20.40 5.23 6.68
CA SER A 442 19.21 5.01 7.51
C SER A 442 18.05 5.92 7.11
N LYS A 443 18.34 7.22 6.92
CA LYS A 443 17.35 8.18 6.44
C LYS A 443 16.84 7.88 5.03
N ASN A 444 17.64 7.25 4.18
CA ASN A 444 17.26 6.87 2.82
C ASN A 444 16.29 5.68 2.84
N ILE A 445 16.62 4.61 3.56
CA ILE A 445 15.76 3.41 3.62
C ILE A 445 14.46 3.68 4.38
N ALA A 446 14.45 4.61 5.33
CA ALA A 446 13.28 5.02 6.10
C ALA A 446 12.28 5.92 5.33
N ARG A 447 12.57 6.28 4.07
CA ARG A 447 11.68 7.11 3.25
C ARG A 447 10.43 6.34 2.84
N ASP A 448 9.36 7.10 2.65
CA ASP A 448 8.06 6.58 2.27
C ASP A 448 8.12 5.78 0.95
N LEU A 449 7.48 4.62 0.97
CA LEU A 449 7.20 3.76 -0.18
C LEU A 449 5.68 3.63 -0.39
N LEU A 450 4.86 3.99 0.60
CA LEU A 450 3.41 3.79 0.61
C LEU A 450 2.65 4.79 -0.28
N ASN A 451 3.02 6.05 -0.25
CA ASN A 451 2.35 7.12 -0.98
C ASN A 451 2.47 6.95 -2.51
N PRO A 452 3.66 6.65 -3.09
CA PRO A 452 3.78 6.33 -4.51
C PRO A 452 2.99 5.08 -4.92
N LEU A 453 2.93 4.06 -4.05
CA LEU A 453 2.15 2.84 -4.28
C LEU A 453 0.66 3.13 -4.47
N PHE A 454 0.03 3.81 -3.51
CA PHE A 454 -1.40 4.11 -3.59
C PHE A 454 -1.73 5.14 -4.66
N SER A 455 -0.86 6.13 -4.87
CA SER A 455 -1.04 7.08 -5.97
C SER A 455 -0.98 6.39 -7.33
N SER A 456 -0.05 5.43 -7.52
CA SER A 456 0.04 4.60 -8.71
C SER A 456 -1.14 3.65 -8.86
N PHE A 457 -1.62 3.04 -7.78
CA PHE A 457 -2.78 2.15 -7.83
C PHE A 457 -4.00 2.86 -8.43
N ILE A 458 -4.28 4.09 -7.96
CA ILE A 458 -5.40 4.86 -8.49
C ILE A 458 -5.13 5.37 -9.91
N SER A 459 -3.97 5.99 -10.13
CA SER A 459 -3.71 6.72 -11.39
C SER A 459 -3.28 5.83 -12.55
N ARG A 460 -2.71 4.65 -12.30
CA ARG A 460 -2.23 3.70 -13.32
C ARG A 460 -3.07 2.44 -13.36
N ASP A 461 -3.20 1.73 -12.24
CA ASP A 461 -3.81 0.39 -12.25
C ASP A 461 -5.33 0.45 -12.50
N LEU A 462 -6.03 1.46 -11.94
CA LEU A 462 -7.49 1.57 -12.06
C LEU A 462 -7.97 2.49 -13.19
N VAL A 463 -7.26 3.58 -13.46
CA VAL A 463 -7.74 4.65 -14.36
C VAL A 463 -6.86 4.83 -15.59
N GLY A 464 -5.54 4.69 -15.45
CA GLY A 464 -4.57 5.06 -16.48
C GLY A 464 -4.46 4.08 -17.65
N PRO A 465 -3.98 4.53 -18.82
CA PRO A 465 -3.67 3.62 -19.92
C PRO A 465 -2.48 2.73 -19.57
N VAL A 466 -2.54 1.46 -19.98
CA VAL A 466 -1.45 0.49 -19.81
C VAL A 466 -0.21 0.98 -20.56
N ARG A 467 0.82 1.42 -19.83
CA ARG A 467 2.12 1.79 -20.39
C ARG A 467 3.12 0.67 -20.20
N LYS A 468 3.98 0.45 -21.20
CA LYS A 468 5.06 -0.53 -21.12
C LYS A 468 6.42 0.14 -20.88
N PHE A 469 7.35 -0.62 -20.33
CA PHE A 469 8.77 -0.28 -20.25
C PHE A 469 9.61 -1.51 -20.55
N GLU A 470 10.86 -1.27 -20.95
CA GLU A 470 11.77 -2.31 -21.39
C GLU A 470 12.87 -2.55 -20.34
N ILE A 471 13.15 -3.82 -20.04
CA ILE A 471 14.34 -4.25 -19.30
C ILE A 471 14.91 -5.47 -20.03
N ASN A 472 16.19 -5.42 -20.39
CA ASN A 472 16.92 -6.54 -21.01
C ASN A 472 16.21 -7.12 -22.26
N GLY A 473 15.61 -6.26 -23.09
CA GLY A 473 14.87 -6.69 -24.28
C GLY A 473 13.44 -7.20 -24.02
N TYR A 474 13.00 -7.27 -22.75
CA TYR A 474 11.64 -7.69 -22.38
C TYR A 474 10.77 -6.49 -22.00
N TYR A 475 9.48 -6.55 -22.39
CA TYR A 475 8.50 -5.51 -22.10
C TYR A 475 7.57 -5.86 -20.95
N TYR A 476 7.43 -4.94 -20.00
CA TYR A 476 6.60 -5.07 -18.79
C TYR A 476 5.65 -3.89 -18.65
N THR A 477 4.59 -4.04 -17.85
CA THR A 477 3.60 -2.98 -17.59
C THR A 477 4.03 -2.09 -16.43
N ARG A 478 3.85 -0.77 -16.57
CA ARG A 478 4.04 0.22 -15.50
C ARG A 478 2.83 0.21 -14.56
N ASP A 479 2.87 -0.64 -13.55
CA ASP A 479 1.86 -0.74 -12.50
C ASP A 479 2.38 -0.21 -11.15
N ARG A 480 1.62 -0.38 -10.06
CA ARG A 480 2.09 -0.04 -8.71
C ARG A 480 3.34 -0.81 -8.27
N GLY A 481 3.58 -2.02 -8.76
CA GLY A 481 4.82 -2.77 -8.50
C GLY A 481 6.04 -2.07 -9.14
N TYR A 482 5.90 -1.52 -10.34
CA TYR A 482 6.91 -0.63 -10.93
C TYR A 482 7.15 0.62 -10.07
N ALA A 483 6.09 1.27 -9.58
CA ALA A 483 6.21 2.46 -8.73
C ALA A 483 6.99 2.17 -7.44
N PHE A 484 6.77 1.01 -6.82
CA PHE A 484 7.55 0.54 -5.68
C PHE A 484 9.03 0.43 -5.98
N GLU A 485 9.39 -0.31 -7.04
CA GLU A 485 10.79 -0.56 -7.40
C GLU A 485 11.51 0.75 -7.73
N GLN A 486 10.88 1.65 -8.48
CA GLN A 486 11.46 2.96 -8.80
C GLN A 486 11.65 3.82 -7.55
N LYS A 487 10.67 3.84 -6.65
CA LYS A 487 10.79 4.61 -5.41
C LYS A 487 11.88 4.04 -4.49
N LEU A 488 11.99 2.71 -4.37
CA LEU A 488 13.05 2.07 -3.61
C LEU A 488 14.43 2.36 -4.21
N ASN A 489 14.54 2.32 -5.54
CA ASN A 489 15.78 2.69 -6.25
C ASN A 489 16.16 4.15 -5.99
N ASP A 490 15.19 5.07 -6.09
CA ASP A 490 15.38 6.49 -5.79
C ASP A 490 15.80 6.73 -4.34
N ASN A 491 15.13 6.06 -3.40
CA ASN A 491 15.43 6.14 -1.97
C ASN A 491 16.87 5.69 -1.70
N THR A 492 17.31 4.60 -2.31
CA THR A 492 18.67 4.06 -2.20
C THR A 492 19.69 4.70 -3.14
N LYS A 493 19.31 5.75 -3.88
CA LYS A 493 20.17 6.51 -4.82
C LYS A 493 20.78 5.64 -5.94
N GLY A 494 20.04 4.66 -6.45
CA GLY A 494 20.50 3.81 -7.54
C GLY A 494 21.42 2.65 -7.12
N ILE A 495 21.75 2.55 -5.82
CA ILE A 495 22.69 1.56 -5.28
C ILE A 495 22.17 0.13 -5.52
N LEU A 496 20.87 -0.10 -5.40
CA LEU A 496 20.23 -1.40 -5.61
C LEU A 496 19.90 -1.71 -7.09
N ASP A 497 20.27 -0.85 -8.05
CA ASP A 497 19.97 -1.05 -9.47
C ASP A 497 20.92 -2.06 -10.12
N LYS A 498 20.76 -3.33 -9.73
CA LYS A 498 21.59 -4.47 -10.17
C LYS A 498 20.73 -5.64 -10.61
N LYS A 499 21.34 -6.56 -11.35
CA LYS A 499 20.81 -7.89 -11.66
C LYS A 499 21.43 -8.93 -10.74
N LEU A 500 20.77 -10.08 -10.59
CA LEU A 500 21.36 -11.22 -9.88
C LEU A 500 22.74 -11.61 -10.47
N ALA A 501 22.87 -11.62 -11.80
CA ALA A 501 24.14 -11.94 -12.47
C ALA A 501 25.33 -11.10 -11.99
N ASP A 502 25.10 -9.85 -11.56
CA ASP A 502 26.17 -8.91 -11.21
C ASP A 502 26.93 -9.32 -9.94
N TYR A 503 26.33 -10.16 -9.07
CA TYR A 503 26.95 -10.59 -7.81
C TYR A 503 27.71 -11.91 -7.88
N LYS A 504 27.51 -12.68 -8.95
CA LYS A 504 27.92 -14.08 -9.03
C LYS A 504 29.41 -14.28 -8.70
N GLU A 505 30.28 -13.49 -9.33
CA GLU A 505 31.73 -13.60 -9.13
C GLU A 505 32.15 -13.14 -7.72
N ALA A 506 31.56 -12.05 -7.22
CA ALA A 506 31.89 -11.53 -5.89
C ALA A 506 31.45 -12.49 -4.77
N GLU A 507 30.34 -13.21 -4.94
CA GLU A 507 29.90 -14.27 -4.04
C GLU A 507 30.81 -15.51 -4.16
N GLU A 508 31.14 -15.94 -5.38
CA GLU A 508 32.05 -17.07 -5.64
C GLU A 508 33.44 -16.87 -4.99
N ASN A 509 33.94 -15.65 -5.04
CA ASN A 509 35.22 -15.27 -4.45
C ASN A 509 35.15 -15.01 -2.94
N GLY A 510 33.96 -15.06 -2.31
CA GLY A 510 33.77 -14.71 -0.90
C GLY A 510 34.12 -13.24 -0.60
N GLU A 511 33.87 -12.32 -1.53
CA GLU A 511 34.02 -10.87 -1.33
C GLU A 511 32.80 -10.26 -0.66
N ILE A 512 31.62 -10.81 -0.92
CA ILE A 512 30.35 -10.43 -0.31
C ILE A 512 29.60 -11.69 0.13
N PRO A 513 28.76 -11.60 1.17
CA PRO A 513 27.93 -12.74 1.57
C PRO A 513 26.95 -13.16 0.48
N VAL A 514 26.63 -14.45 0.42
CA VAL A 514 25.52 -14.96 -0.39
C VAL A 514 24.20 -14.42 0.14
N ALA A 515 23.27 -14.07 -0.75
CA ALA A 515 21.91 -13.68 -0.37
C ALA A 515 20.84 -14.65 -0.90
N PHE A 516 19.88 -15.00 -0.05
CA PHE A 516 18.65 -15.69 -0.44
C PHE A 516 17.44 -14.74 -0.33
N PHE A 517 16.73 -14.57 -1.44
CA PHE A 517 15.52 -13.75 -1.52
C PHE A 517 14.29 -14.65 -1.64
N ASN A 518 13.82 -15.17 -0.51
CA ASN A 518 12.76 -16.16 -0.54
C ASN A 518 11.40 -15.53 -0.90
N SER A 519 10.43 -16.32 -1.32
CA SER A 519 9.03 -15.91 -1.50
C SER A 519 8.12 -17.12 -1.29
N MET A 520 6.83 -16.91 -1.09
CA MET A 520 5.86 -18.01 -1.00
C MET A 520 5.11 -18.16 -2.33
N ILE A 521 5.11 -19.36 -2.91
CA ILE A 521 4.26 -19.70 -4.05
C ILE A 521 2.82 -19.86 -3.53
N THR A 522 1.89 -19.05 -4.03
CA THR A 522 0.54 -18.97 -3.46
C THR A 522 -0.29 -20.22 -3.69
N ARG A 523 0.03 -20.98 -4.75
CA ARG A 523 -0.72 -22.15 -5.19
C ARG A 523 -0.73 -23.26 -4.14
N ASP A 524 0.39 -23.45 -3.44
CA ASP A 524 0.62 -24.60 -2.57
C ASP A 524 1.52 -24.31 -1.36
N ALA A 525 1.85 -23.04 -1.11
CA ALA A 525 2.69 -22.59 0.00
C ALA A 525 4.16 -23.04 -0.03
N ARG A 526 4.66 -23.58 -1.15
CA ARG A 526 6.10 -23.85 -1.31
C ARG A 526 6.91 -22.57 -1.25
N GLU A 527 8.12 -22.67 -0.69
CA GLU A 527 9.08 -21.58 -0.72
C GLU A 527 9.72 -21.50 -2.12
N LEU A 528 9.87 -20.30 -2.67
CA LEU A 528 10.67 -20.05 -3.86
C LEU A 528 11.99 -19.44 -3.39
N VAL A 529 13.10 -20.17 -3.54
CA VAL A 529 14.43 -19.71 -3.13
C VAL A 529 15.07 -19.02 -4.32
N ILE A 530 15.21 -17.70 -4.25
CA ILE A 530 15.87 -16.90 -5.28
C ILE A 530 17.30 -16.61 -4.86
N SER A 531 18.26 -17.02 -5.68
CA SER A 531 19.69 -16.79 -5.48
C SER A 531 20.43 -16.71 -6.80
N THR A 532 21.63 -16.16 -6.79
CA THR A 532 22.58 -16.13 -7.91
C THR A 532 23.13 -17.52 -8.26
N HIS A 533 23.23 -18.40 -7.27
CA HIS A 533 23.68 -19.78 -7.40
C HIS A 533 22.50 -20.73 -7.20
N PRO A 534 22.35 -21.78 -8.03
CA PRO A 534 21.39 -22.85 -7.76
C PRO A 534 21.57 -23.43 -6.36
N ALA A 535 20.48 -23.51 -5.60
CA ALA A 535 20.45 -24.02 -4.23
C ALA A 535 19.41 -25.14 -4.09
N ARG A 536 19.42 -26.12 -5.01
CA ARG A 536 18.44 -27.21 -5.07
C ARG A 536 18.47 -28.10 -3.82
N PHE A 537 19.58 -28.11 -3.09
CA PHE A 537 19.70 -28.79 -1.79
C PHE A 537 18.78 -28.23 -0.69
N LEU A 538 18.21 -27.03 -0.87
CA LEU A 538 17.22 -26.46 0.06
C LEU A 538 15.79 -26.92 -0.22
N MET A 539 15.55 -27.56 -1.37
CA MET A 539 14.22 -27.90 -1.87
C MET A 539 13.51 -29.00 -1.07
N GLN A 540 14.27 -29.90 -0.44
CA GLN A 540 13.74 -30.98 0.38
C GLN A 540 14.20 -30.83 1.83
N PRO A 541 13.36 -31.20 2.82
CA PRO A 541 13.82 -31.39 4.19
C PRO A 541 14.82 -32.57 4.26
N PHE A 542 15.62 -32.60 5.32
CA PHE A 542 16.55 -33.69 5.58
C PHE A 542 15.78 -35.00 5.81
N ALA A 543 16.11 -36.06 5.07
CA ALA A 543 15.54 -37.39 5.27
C ALA A 543 16.26 -38.10 6.43
N ASP A 544 15.51 -38.79 7.28
CA ASP A 544 16.10 -39.73 8.23
C ASP A 544 16.38 -41.09 7.57
N SER A 545 16.99 -42.03 8.30
CA SER A 545 17.31 -43.36 7.78
C SER A 545 16.10 -44.26 7.49
N VAL A 546 14.88 -43.79 7.80
CA VAL A 546 13.63 -44.57 7.67
C VAL A 546 12.86 -44.18 6.41
N ILE A 547 13.02 -42.94 5.93
CA ILE A 547 12.34 -42.42 4.76
C ILE A 547 13.30 -42.36 3.56
N ASP A 548 12.97 -43.10 2.50
CA ASP A 548 13.63 -42.94 1.21
C ASP A 548 13.48 -41.48 0.73
N THR A 549 14.59 -40.81 0.43
CA THR A 549 14.62 -39.42 -0.06
C THR A 549 13.77 -39.23 -1.32
N HIS A 550 13.53 -40.29 -2.09
CA HIS A 550 12.64 -40.28 -3.26
C HIS A 550 11.14 -40.16 -2.91
N LEU A 551 10.76 -40.40 -1.64
CA LEU A 551 9.38 -40.29 -1.16
C LEU A 551 9.05 -38.91 -0.55
N ILE A 552 10.05 -38.07 -0.31
CA ILE A 552 9.84 -36.74 0.28
C ILE A 552 9.57 -35.71 -0.82
N ASP A 553 8.41 -35.08 -0.78
CA ASP A 553 8.09 -34.01 -1.71
C ASP A 553 8.89 -32.72 -1.39
N PRO A 554 9.43 -32.04 -2.41
CA PRO A 554 10.01 -30.72 -2.26
C PRO A 554 8.98 -29.74 -1.72
N ASP A 555 9.34 -29.06 -0.62
CA ASP A 555 8.57 -27.96 -0.04
C ASP A 555 9.19 -26.59 -0.38
N ALA A 556 10.25 -26.57 -1.19
CA ALA A 556 10.76 -25.39 -1.85
C ALA A 556 11.11 -25.65 -3.32
N VAL A 557 11.26 -24.57 -4.10
CA VAL A 557 11.65 -24.55 -5.52
C VAL A 557 12.85 -23.62 -5.67
N ASP A 558 13.95 -24.15 -6.24
CA ASP A 558 15.10 -23.32 -6.63
C ASP A 558 14.74 -22.50 -7.88
N TYR A 559 14.71 -21.18 -7.73
CA TYR A 559 14.31 -20.27 -8.80
C TYR A 559 15.23 -20.37 -10.03
N THR A 560 16.55 -20.38 -9.81
CA THR A 560 17.52 -20.27 -10.90
C THR A 560 17.52 -21.52 -11.78
N SER A 561 17.38 -22.69 -11.19
CA SER A 561 17.24 -23.95 -11.95
C SER A 561 15.87 -24.09 -12.59
N PHE A 562 14.79 -23.75 -11.86
CA PHE A 562 13.44 -23.95 -12.36
C PHE A 562 13.13 -23.03 -13.56
N PHE A 563 13.63 -21.80 -13.54
CA PHE A 563 13.46 -20.82 -14.61
C PHE A 563 14.67 -20.73 -15.56
N ALA A 564 15.47 -21.78 -15.69
CA ALA A 564 16.69 -21.79 -16.51
C ALA A 564 16.48 -21.37 -17.98
N ARG A 565 15.26 -21.53 -18.52
CA ARG A 565 14.86 -21.12 -19.88
C ARG A 565 14.22 -19.73 -19.94
N GLN A 566 14.17 -18.99 -18.84
CA GLN A 566 13.53 -17.68 -18.72
C GLN A 566 14.51 -16.58 -18.30
N ASP A 567 15.81 -16.78 -18.55
CA ASP A 567 16.90 -15.88 -18.18
C ASP A 567 16.88 -15.48 -16.68
N PRO A 568 16.97 -16.44 -15.76
CA PRO A 568 16.66 -16.20 -14.36
C PRO A 568 17.61 -15.18 -13.71
N LEU A 569 18.88 -15.16 -14.13
CA LEU A 569 19.91 -14.24 -13.62
C LEU A 569 19.75 -12.79 -14.11
N ASN A 570 18.88 -12.53 -15.09
CA ASN A 570 18.54 -11.18 -15.52
C ASN A 570 17.54 -10.48 -14.59
N LEU A 571 16.98 -11.20 -13.60
CA LEU A 571 16.10 -10.63 -12.58
C LEU A 571 16.78 -9.46 -11.87
N ARG A 572 16.07 -8.34 -11.76
CA ARG A 572 16.53 -7.20 -10.97
C ARG A 572 16.48 -7.53 -9.49
N VAL A 573 17.47 -7.08 -8.73
CA VAL A 573 17.49 -7.19 -7.26
C VAL A 573 16.27 -6.52 -6.65
N LEU A 574 15.87 -5.36 -7.18
CA LEU A 574 14.64 -4.67 -6.80
C LEU A 574 13.38 -5.54 -7.00
N SER A 575 13.33 -6.35 -8.06
CA SER A 575 12.22 -7.29 -8.29
C SER A 575 12.27 -8.48 -7.32
N ALA A 576 13.46 -9.03 -7.03
CA ALA A 576 13.61 -10.08 -6.02
C ALA A 576 13.18 -9.59 -4.62
N LEU A 577 13.60 -8.39 -4.23
CA LEU A 577 13.20 -7.73 -2.99
C LEU A 577 11.70 -7.45 -2.94
N ARG A 578 11.11 -6.99 -4.05
CA ARG A 578 9.66 -6.78 -4.13
C ARG A 578 8.89 -8.09 -4.00
N MET A 579 9.31 -9.16 -4.66
CA MET A 579 8.69 -10.50 -4.52
C MET A 579 8.75 -10.97 -3.06
N ASN A 580 9.92 -10.84 -2.42
CA ASN A 580 10.14 -11.15 -1.01
C ASN A 580 9.26 -10.31 -0.05
N ALA A 581 8.83 -9.11 -0.47
CA ALA A 581 8.01 -8.17 0.30
C ALA A 581 6.56 -8.00 -0.21
N THR A 582 6.07 -8.86 -1.10
CA THR A 582 4.74 -8.72 -1.73
C THR A 582 3.62 -9.10 -0.75
N PHE A 583 3.30 -8.17 0.14
CA PHE A 583 2.24 -8.35 1.12
C PHE A 583 0.85 -8.15 0.49
N PRO A 584 -0.12 -9.06 0.75
CA PRO A 584 -1.48 -8.98 0.19
C PRO A 584 -2.14 -7.61 0.41
N TYR A 585 -2.97 -7.19 -0.56
CA TYR A 585 -3.71 -5.92 -0.58
C TYR A 585 -2.88 -4.64 -0.78
N VAL A 586 -1.60 -4.62 -0.42
CA VAL A 586 -0.72 -3.44 -0.59
C VAL A 586 0.06 -3.53 -1.91
N LEU A 587 0.77 -4.64 -2.12
CA LEU A 587 1.48 -4.92 -3.37
C LEU A 587 0.69 -5.91 -4.24
N PRO A 588 0.83 -5.86 -5.58
CA PRO A 588 0.23 -6.86 -6.45
C PRO A 588 1.08 -8.14 -6.43
N ASN A 589 0.43 -9.30 -6.39
CA ASN A 589 1.13 -10.59 -6.54
C ASN A 589 1.98 -10.59 -7.82
N VAL A 590 3.11 -11.28 -7.76
CA VAL A 590 4.03 -11.38 -8.89
C VAL A 590 3.82 -12.70 -9.59
N ILE A 591 3.29 -12.67 -10.81
CA ILE A 591 3.15 -13.88 -11.62
C ILE A 591 4.52 -14.37 -12.09
N LEU A 592 4.65 -15.69 -12.15
CA LEU A 592 5.82 -16.38 -12.67
C LEU A 592 5.47 -17.08 -14.00
N PRO A 593 6.42 -17.15 -14.96
CA PRO A 593 6.18 -17.74 -16.27
C PRO A 593 6.21 -19.27 -16.24
N THR A 594 5.28 -19.89 -15.52
CA THR A 594 5.12 -21.36 -15.38
C THR A 594 3.93 -21.88 -16.19
N ASP A 595 3.82 -23.20 -16.33
CA ASP A 595 2.63 -23.87 -16.88
C ASP A 595 2.07 -24.94 -15.92
N PRO A 596 0.88 -24.74 -15.31
CA PRO A 596 0.07 -23.52 -15.36
C PRO A 596 0.73 -22.36 -14.61
N VAL A 597 0.39 -21.13 -15.00
CA VAL A 597 0.90 -19.89 -14.39
C VAL A 597 0.67 -19.89 -12.87
N THR A 598 1.73 -19.61 -12.12
CA THR A 598 1.73 -19.42 -10.67
C THR A 598 2.05 -17.97 -10.32
N ASP A 599 1.84 -17.58 -9.07
CA ASP A 599 2.29 -16.29 -8.54
C ASP A 599 2.89 -16.45 -7.14
N VAL A 600 3.56 -15.41 -6.67
CA VAL A 600 4.20 -15.37 -5.35
C VAL A 600 3.72 -14.21 -4.49
N MET A 601 3.85 -14.42 -3.18
CA MET A 601 3.61 -13.44 -2.12
C MET A 601 4.82 -13.36 -1.17
N ASP A 602 4.72 -12.43 -0.23
CA ASP A 602 5.69 -12.16 0.84
C ASP A 602 6.22 -13.44 1.50
N ALA A 603 7.54 -13.53 1.65
CA ALA A 603 8.22 -14.66 2.27
C ALA A 603 7.78 -14.87 3.73
N GLY A 604 7.36 -13.81 4.42
CA GLY A 604 6.94 -13.85 5.81
C GLY A 604 5.63 -14.56 6.07
N LEU A 605 4.88 -14.91 5.02
CA LEU A 605 3.77 -15.85 5.14
C LEU A 605 4.24 -17.28 5.40
N ARG A 606 5.46 -17.66 4.96
CA ARG A 606 6.02 -19.00 5.13
C ARG A 606 7.13 -19.06 6.19
N ASP A 607 8.12 -18.18 6.08
CA ASP A 607 9.29 -18.13 6.96
C ASP A 607 9.70 -16.67 7.23
N ASN A 608 9.01 -16.02 8.17
CA ASN A 608 9.17 -14.59 8.47
C ASN A 608 10.55 -14.18 8.94
N PHE A 609 11.43 -15.12 9.31
CA PHE A 609 12.78 -14.80 9.77
C PHE A 609 13.86 -15.38 8.85
N GLY A 610 13.50 -16.06 7.77
CA GLY A 610 14.44 -16.86 6.97
C GLY A 610 15.10 -18.01 7.76
N GLN A 611 14.51 -18.40 8.89
CA GLN A 611 15.15 -19.34 9.81
C GLN A 611 15.17 -20.76 9.25
N GLN A 612 14.07 -21.19 8.63
CA GLN A 612 13.97 -22.51 8.03
C GLN A 612 15.09 -22.74 7.02
N THR A 613 15.23 -21.81 6.08
CA THR A 613 16.22 -21.89 5.01
C THR A 613 17.65 -21.81 5.54
N SER A 614 17.93 -20.93 6.51
CA SER A 614 19.27 -20.83 7.11
C SER A 614 19.65 -22.07 7.92
N LEU A 615 18.73 -22.65 8.69
CA LEU A 615 19.00 -23.89 9.44
C LEU A 615 19.19 -25.09 8.49
N ARG A 616 18.45 -25.16 7.38
CA ARG A 616 18.67 -26.17 6.33
C ARG A 616 20.06 -26.05 5.71
N PHE A 617 20.49 -24.83 5.36
CA PHE A 617 21.85 -24.58 4.87
C PHE A 617 22.91 -25.05 5.87
N ILE A 618 22.80 -24.64 7.14
CA ILE A 618 23.75 -25.02 8.19
C ILE A 618 23.79 -26.54 8.39
N ASN A 619 22.64 -27.21 8.36
CA ASN A 619 22.58 -28.66 8.50
C ASN A 619 23.16 -29.39 7.27
N TYR A 620 22.93 -28.87 6.07
CA TYR A 620 23.43 -29.49 4.82
C TYR A 620 24.97 -29.43 4.73
N PHE A 621 25.59 -28.33 5.17
CA PHE A 621 27.05 -28.17 5.22
C PHE A 621 27.66 -28.45 6.61
N LYS A 622 26.94 -29.19 7.46
CA LYS A 622 27.31 -29.42 8.87
C LYS A 622 28.73 -29.95 9.04
N ASP A 623 29.13 -30.92 8.23
CA ASP A 623 30.45 -31.55 8.36
C ASP A 623 31.57 -30.57 8.08
N TRP A 624 31.47 -29.83 6.96
CA TRP A 624 32.42 -28.77 6.62
C TRP A 624 32.45 -27.70 7.72
N LEU A 625 31.29 -27.24 8.20
CA LEU A 625 31.21 -26.21 9.24
C LEU A 625 31.86 -26.65 10.55
N LYS A 626 31.65 -27.89 10.99
CA LYS A 626 32.27 -28.42 12.22
C LYS A 626 33.79 -28.58 12.11
N GLU A 627 34.26 -28.96 10.94
CA GLU A 627 35.70 -29.11 10.69
C GLU A 627 36.40 -27.75 10.59
N ASN A 628 35.75 -26.78 9.94
CA ASN A 628 36.40 -25.55 9.47
C ASN A 628 36.07 -24.28 10.26
N THR A 629 35.08 -24.30 11.15
CA THR A 629 34.70 -23.12 11.94
C THR A 629 34.82 -23.38 13.43
N GLY A 630 35.13 -22.33 14.20
CA GLY A 630 35.16 -22.42 15.66
C GLY A 630 33.75 -22.33 16.25
N LYS A 631 32.88 -21.57 15.57
CA LYS A 631 31.47 -21.41 15.92
C LYS A 631 30.68 -20.91 14.71
N VAL A 632 29.45 -21.41 14.55
CA VAL A 632 28.45 -20.90 13.62
C VAL A 632 27.44 -20.06 14.38
N VAL A 633 27.29 -18.80 14.02
CA VAL A 633 26.46 -17.83 14.74
C VAL A 633 25.33 -17.36 13.86
N LEU A 634 24.09 -17.63 14.29
CA LEU A 634 22.89 -17.13 13.66
C LEU A 634 22.50 -15.79 14.29
N ILE A 635 22.76 -14.69 13.59
CA ILE A 635 22.25 -13.36 13.96
C ILE A 635 20.81 -13.27 13.46
N GLN A 636 19.88 -12.99 14.35
CA GLN A 636 18.47 -12.80 14.00
C GLN A 636 18.04 -11.37 14.35
N ILE A 637 17.68 -10.56 13.35
CA ILE A 637 17.21 -9.19 13.54
C ILE A 637 15.69 -9.18 13.36
N ARG A 638 14.98 -8.85 14.44
CA ARG A 638 13.52 -9.00 14.55
C ARG A 638 12.85 -7.65 14.69
N ASP A 639 11.77 -7.45 13.94
CA ASP A 639 10.88 -6.29 14.04
C ASP A 639 9.94 -6.38 15.26
N ARG A 640 9.98 -7.45 16.04
CA ARG A 640 9.11 -7.66 17.20
C ARG A 640 9.89 -8.23 18.37
N GLN A 641 9.43 -7.92 19.58
CA GLN A 641 9.96 -8.49 20.81
C GLN A 641 9.70 -10.01 20.88
N LEU A 642 10.64 -10.75 21.48
CA LEU A 642 10.43 -12.14 21.84
C LEU A 642 9.41 -12.23 22.99
N GLY A 643 8.36 -13.04 22.82
CA GLY A 643 7.38 -13.30 23.89
C GLY A 643 6.29 -12.24 24.06
N ASP A 644 5.87 -11.57 22.98
CA ASP A 644 4.73 -10.63 22.95
C ASP A 644 3.36 -11.35 23.09
N TRP A 645 3.17 -12.05 24.22
CA TRP A 645 1.97 -12.80 24.59
C TRP A 645 0.84 -11.90 25.10
N GLU A 646 1.18 -10.71 25.59
CA GLU A 646 0.32 -9.86 26.41
C GLU A 646 -0.68 -9.02 25.60
N ARG A 647 -0.62 -9.09 24.26
CA ARG A 647 -1.53 -8.36 23.35
C ARG A 647 -2.56 -9.29 22.70
N PRO A 648 -3.72 -9.57 23.32
CA PRO A 648 -4.78 -10.34 22.69
C PRO A 648 -5.52 -9.53 21.61
N TYR A 649 -6.07 -10.22 20.60
CA TYR A 649 -7.04 -9.60 19.70
C TYR A 649 -8.38 -9.44 20.43
N GLU A 650 -8.67 -8.23 20.92
CA GLU A 650 -9.93 -7.93 21.60
C GLU A 650 -10.98 -7.36 20.63
N PRO A 651 -12.10 -8.06 20.40
CA PRO A 651 -13.14 -7.57 19.52
C PRO A 651 -13.97 -6.48 20.23
N ASN A 652 -13.65 -5.21 19.97
CA ASN A 652 -14.37 -4.07 20.58
C ASN A 652 -15.66 -3.65 19.84
N SER A 653 -16.12 -4.42 18.85
CA SER A 653 -17.27 -4.05 18.01
C SER A 653 -17.98 -5.27 17.38
N ILE A 654 -19.21 -5.06 16.90
CA ILE A 654 -19.96 -6.07 16.14
C ILE A 654 -19.20 -6.45 14.85
N LEU A 655 -18.57 -5.47 14.19
CA LEU A 655 -17.77 -5.71 13.00
C LEU A 655 -16.58 -6.62 13.33
N SER A 656 -15.89 -6.39 14.45
CA SER A 656 -14.78 -7.23 14.88
C SER A 656 -15.19 -8.62 15.33
N PHE A 657 -16.44 -8.83 15.78
CA PHE A 657 -16.98 -10.16 16.03
C PHE A 657 -17.13 -10.99 14.74
N VAL A 658 -17.64 -10.37 13.67
CA VAL A 658 -17.84 -11.03 12.37
C VAL A 658 -16.51 -11.28 11.65
N THR A 659 -15.55 -10.36 11.77
CA THR A 659 -14.22 -10.50 11.14
C THR A 659 -13.23 -11.30 12.00
N LYS A 660 -13.60 -11.67 13.24
CA LYS A 660 -12.73 -12.37 14.20
C LYS A 660 -12.08 -13.64 13.63
N PRO A 661 -12.77 -14.58 12.98
CA PRO A 661 -12.12 -15.81 12.49
C PRO A 661 -11.02 -15.53 11.47
N LEU A 662 -11.23 -14.53 10.59
CA LEU A 662 -10.27 -14.14 9.56
C LEU A 662 -9.06 -13.41 10.18
N LEU A 663 -9.32 -12.43 11.04
CA LEU A 663 -8.27 -11.60 11.65
C LEU A 663 -7.50 -12.33 12.75
N LEU A 664 -8.10 -13.30 13.45
CA LEU A 664 -7.39 -14.13 14.43
C LEU A 664 -6.30 -14.98 13.79
N LEU A 665 -6.59 -15.60 12.64
CA LEU A 665 -5.60 -16.39 11.90
C LEU A 665 -4.42 -15.50 11.49
N GLN A 666 -4.71 -14.31 10.94
CA GLN A 666 -3.68 -13.35 10.57
C GLN A 666 -2.87 -12.87 11.80
N ASN A 667 -3.52 -12.56 12.91
CA ASN A 667 -2.85 -12.04 14.10
C ASN A 667 -1.96 -13.11 14.77
N ASN A 668 -2.44 -14.35 14.86
CA ASN A 668 -1.72 -15.44 15.49
C ASN A 668 -0.72 -16.15 14.55
N TRP A 669 -0.71 -15.84 13.26
CA TRP A 669 0.16 -16.48 12.27
C TRP A 669 1.65 -16.39 12.66
N TYR A 670 2.09 -15.21 13.12
CA TYR A 670 3.47 -14.99 13.56
C TYR A 670 3.83 -15.80 14.81
N ARG A 671 2.87 -15.97 15.74
CA ARG A 671 3.07 -16.77 16.95
C ARG A 671 3.24 -18.26 16.60
N LEU A 672 2.47 -18.75 15.65
CA LEU A 672 2.61 -20.12 15.13
C LEU A 672 4.01 -20.34 14.53
N GLN A 673 4.53 -19.36 13.80
CA GLN A 673 5.89 -19.41 13.26
C GLN A 673 6.94 -19.44 14.36
N ASP A 674 6.84 -18.59 15.39
CA ASP A 674 7.78 -18.57 16.51
C ASP A 674 7.85 -19.92 17.25
N PHE A 675 6.71 -20.60 17.45
CA PHE A 675 6.69 -21.92 18.09
C PHE A 675 7.47 -22.96 17.28
N TYR A 676 7.14 -23.12 16.00
CA TYR A 676 7.76 -24.11 15.13
C TYR A 676 9.26 -23.84 14.93
N GLN A 677 9.64 -22.56 14.85
CA GLN A 677 11.03 -22.13 14.72
C GLN A 677 11.84 -22.35 16.00
N GLY A 678 11.21 -22.23 17.17
CA GLY A 678 11.83 -22.60 18.44
C GLY A 678 12.29 -24.06 18.44
N ASP A 679 11.42 -24.96 17.99
CA ASP A 679 11.72 -26.39 17.91
C ASP A 679 12.87 -26.69 16.93
N GLN A 680 12.87 -26.07 15.75
CA GLN A 680 13.95 -26.24 14.77
C GLN A 680 15.33 -25.83 15.32
N LEU A 681 15.38 -24.73 16.07
CA LEU A 681 16.63 -24.26 16.69
C LEU A 681 17.11 -25.24 17.75
N ASN A 682 16.20 -25.79 18.55
CA ASN A 682 16.54 -26.77 19.58
C ASN A 682 17.17 -28.02 18.97
N TYR A 683 16.59 -28.54 17.87
CA TYR A 683 17.17 -29.69 17.17
C TYR A 683 18.55 -29.39 16.56
N LEU A 684 18.74 -28.22 15.95
CA LEU A 684 20.05 -27.86 15.40
C LEU A 684 21.10 -27.64 16.50
N SER A 685 20.71 -26.98 17.61
CA SER A 685 21.59 -26.75 18.75
C SER A 685 22.07 -28.08 19.36
N GLN A 686 21.20 -29.08 19.49
CA GLN A 686 21.61 -30.43 19.92
C GLN A 686 22.61 -31.08 18.94
N SER A 687 22.46 -30.83 17.64
CA SER A 687 23.31 -31.36 16.58
C SER A 687 24.72 -30.73 16.56
N PHE A 688 24.84 -29.46 16.97
CA PHE A 688 26.10 -28.69 16.97
C PHE A 688 26.75 -28.50 18.34
N GLY A 689 26.02 -28.71 19.44
CA GLY A 689 26.49 -28.42 20.80
C GLY A 689 26.93 -26.96 20.92
N ASP A 690 28.08 -26.74 21.59
CA ASP A 690 28.67 -25.40 21.79
C ASP A 690 29.15 -24.72 20.50
N GLY A 691 29.18 -25.46 19.37
CA GLY A 691 29.58 -24.96 18.06
C GLY A 691 28.52 -24.11 17.34
N PHE A 692 27.32 -23.97 17.90
CA PHE A 692 26.24 -23.14 17.35
C PHE A 692 25.68 -22.17 18.39
N GLU A 693 25.47 -20.91 17.99
CA GLU A 693 24.90 -19.88 18.86
C GLU A 693 23.90 -19.00 18.09
N ARG A 694 22.76 -18.70 18.71
CA ARG A 694 21.79 -17.73 18.19
C ARG A 694 21.88 -16.43 18.98
N ILE A 695 22.05 -15.32 18.28
CA ILE A 695 22.03 -13.97 18.87
C ILE A 695 20.90 -13.18 18.23
N SER A 696 19.96 -12.70 19.05
CA SER A 696 18.78 -11.98 18.57
C SER A 696 18.85 -10.49 18.90
N PHE A 697 18.52 -9.66 17.90
CA PHE A 697 18.20 -8.25 18.05
C PHE A 697 16.71 -8.09 17.87
N GLN A 698 16.08 -7.23 18.68
CA GLN A 698 14.65 -7.00 18.61
C GLN A 698 14.33 -5.51 18.66
N TYR A 699 13.35 -5.10 17.87
CA TYR A 699 12.74 -3.78 18.02
C TYR A 699 12.03 -3.71 19.38
N ASP A 700 12.39 -2.73 20.20
CA ASP A 700 11.91 -2.56 21.56
C ASP A 700 11.32 -1.14 21.69
N PRO A 701 10.00 -0.97 21.44
CA PRO A 701 9.39 0.35 21.39
C PRO A 701 9.46 1.05 22.75
N ILE A 702 9.71 2.35 22.76
CA ILE A 702 9.72 3.17 23.99
C ILE A 702 8.34 3.13 24.66
N ASN A 703 7.27 3.17 23.86
CA ASN A 703 5.89 3.05 24.33
C ASN A 703 5.33 1.65 24.07
N THR A 704 5.14 0.88 25.14
CA THR A 704 4.62 -0.50 25.09
C THR A 704 3.14 -0.60 24.71
N ASN A 705 2.40 0.51 24.59
CA ASN A 705 0.99 0.51 24.17
C ASN A 705 0.78 0.78 22.67
N ALA A 706 1.81 1.18 21.92
CA ALA A 706 1.70 1.39 20.49
C ALA A 706 1.73 0.03 19.76
N SER A 707 0.66 -0.28 19.02
CA SER A 707 0.67 -1.36 18.04
C SER A 707 1.50 -0.90 16.84
N ALA A 708 2.55 -1.65 16.49
CA ALA A 708 3.41 -1.26 15.37
C ALA A 708 2.70 -1.52 14.04
N ALA A 709 2.55 -0.48 13.22
CA ALA A 709 1.95 -0.62 11.89
C ALA A 709 2.89 -1.43 10.96
N LEU A 710 2.32 -2.39 10.23
CA LEU A 710 2.98 -3.09 9.13
C LEU A 710 2.87 -2.23 7.87
N SER A 711 3.66 -1.15 7.83
CA SER A 711 3.56 -0.11 6.83
C SER A 711 4.84 0.11 6.04
N PHE A 712 4.69 0.59 4.81
CA PHE A 712 5.76 1.11 3.97
C PHE A 712 6.02 2.61 4.21
N HIS A 713 5.56 3.11 5.35
CA HIS A 713 5.71 4.48 5.83
C HIS A 713 6.17 4.46 7.30
N LEU A 714 6.96 5.45 7.69
CA LEU A 714 7.41 5.65 9.09
C LEU A 714 7.15 7.07 9.54
N THR A 715 6.51 7.22 10.68
CA THR A 715 6.32 8.52 11.36
C THR A 715 7.62 9.00 11.99
N ALA A 716 7.66 10.26 12.44
CA ALA A 716 8.82 10.80 13.16
C ALA A 716 9.06 10.06 14.48
N THR A 717 8.00 9.77 15.25
CA THR A 717 8.08 9.02 16.51
C THR A 717 8.61 7.61 16.29
N GLU A 718 8.14 6.90 15.26
CA GLU A 718 8.64 5.55 14.94
C GLU A 718 10.13 5.55 14.58
N LYS A 719 10.61 6.57 13.85
CA LYS A 719 12.05 6.70 13.54
C LYS A 719 12.89 6.86 14.80
N ILE A 720 12.44 7.68 15.74
CA ILE A 720 13.11 7.87 17.04
C ILE A 720 13.10 6.56 17.84
N ASP A 721 11.97 5.85 17.89
CA ASP A 721 11.85 4.58 18.60
C ASP A 721 12.79 3.51 18.02
N ILE A 722 12.95 3.45 16.69
CA ILE A 722 13.89 2.53 16.02
C ILE A 722 15.34 2.84 16.41
N GLU A 723 15.73 4.12 16.44
CA GLU A 723 17.07 4.53 16.88
C GLU A 723 17.29 4.21 18.36
N ALA A 724 16.31 4.52 19.22
CA ALA A 724 16.36 4.25 20.65
C ALA A 724 16.43 2.74 20.97
N SER A 725 15.78 1.90 20.17
CA SER A 725 15.79 0.44 20.33
C SER A 725 17.21 -0.15 20.35
N LEU A 726 18.18 0.47 19.66
CA LEU A 726 19.58 0.02 19.66
C LEU A 726 20.21 0.08 21.08
N THR A 727 19.72 0.99 21.91
CA THR A 727 20.21 1.21 23.28
C THR A 727 19.46 0.41 24.35
N SER A 728 18.46 -0.40 23.95
CA SER A 728 17.75 -1.29 24.87
C SER A 728 18.73 -2.26 25.55
N LYS A 729 18.41 -2.65 26.79
CA LYS A 729 19.26 -3.59 27.56
C LYS A 729 19.49 -4.90 26.81
N THR A 730 18.44 -5.40 26.15
CA THR A 730 18.48 -6.64 25.37
C THR A 730 19.43 -6.50 24.18
N ASN A 731 19.28 -5.47 23.35
CA ASN A 731 20.15 -5.29 22.18
C ASN A 731 21.59 -4.97 22.57
N GLN A 732 21.82 -4.22 23.65
CA GLN A 732 23.16 -3.96 24.17
C GLN A 732 23.87 -5.23 24.66
N ALA A 733 23.14 -6.20 25.23
CA ALA A 733 23.70 -7.50 25.55
C ALA A 733 24.10 -8.27 24.28
N SER A 734 23.23 -8.32 23.28
CA SER A 734 23.49 -8.96 21.98
C SER A 734 24.68 -8.33 21.24
N PHE A 735 24.80 -7.00 21.23
CA PHE A 735 25.95 -6.30 20.65
C PHE A 735 27.27 -6.69 21.33
N LYS A 736 27.28 -6.80 22.66
CA LYS A 736 28.47 -7.24 23.41
C LYS A 736 28.85 -8.69 23.08
N GLN A 737 27.87 -9.57 22.90
CA GLN A 737 28.10 -10.97 22.51
C GLN A 737 28.76 -11.06 21.13
N VAL A 738 28.22 -10.38 20.11
CA VAL A 738 28.82 -10.37 18.76
C VAL A 738 30.24 -9.78 18.79
N ALA A 739 30.44 -8.67 19.51
CA ALA A 739 31.76 -8.05 19.63
C ALA A 739 32.77 -8.97 20.34
N ALA A 740 32.35 -9.78 21.31
CA ALA A 740 33.22 -10.73 22.00
C ALA A 740 33.67 -11.87 21.08
N LEU A 741 32.78 -12.38 20.23
CA LEU A 741 33.07 -13.45 19.27
C LEU A 741 34.11 -13.05 18.21
N LEU A 742 34.15 -11.77 17.85
CA LEU A 742 35.10 -11.24 16.87
C LEU A 742 36.38 -10.68 17.49
N LYS A 743 36.54 -10.65 18.82
CA LYS A 743 37.77 -10.16 19.48
C LYS A 743 38.91 -11.18 19.53
N GLN A 744 38.65 -12.42 19.12
CA GLN A 744 39.62 -13.52 19.16
C GLN A 744 40.62 -13.46 18.02
#